data_AF-A0A6C0AN90-F1
#
_entry.id   AF-A0A6C0AN90-F1
#
_cell.length_a   1.000
_cell.length_b   1.000
_cell.length_c   1.000
_cell.angle_alpha   90.00
_cell.angle_beta   90.00
_cell.angle_gamma   90.00
#
_symmetry.space_group_name_H-M   'P 1'
#
loop_
_entity.id
_entity.type
_entity.pdbx_description
1 polymer ?
#
loop_
_entity_poly.entity_id
_entity_poly.type
_entity_poly.pdbx_seq_one_letter_code
_entity_poly.pdbx_strand_id
1 'polypeptide(L)'
;MSIQRIPKLFFQTSKAPLKSYLVQMIKAQLTGEWTYMHFLDSDILDFFRKNPLEEFPMVSEKFKALKHGEHKADLFRYYFLFVKGGVFLDSDAMIYSPIEDIVKDYRFFSVNSAVVPGTVFQGILGSEPGNPLIYRALKSFYSMDLSVLESNYHILCKELFTFYQEIPEEQKAHYKLYNEKPAYIDDNIRRNKYLFTGDMVLNDEGVTIFKHYWLNKEGIPNTLKSRDLVYCCVFYNKDYFKLLDLLLKSMKMYSSLEFDFLVMTSPEFEPEVKKMARELDLELNLKIFCLDFKTIFQAACARLFIFDYPEISGYEKLLYLDTDIIIKGDLAPVFTLPIEDLLHGIQSGNIWSQSFGAQFFNFAEIDQSLPGINSGTLLFLNSENMKNLFGRIRNHVEIFTNEGKEIPYCMDQPFINYHAIKDSLYNNTLLNPLVSLFEGNDAVDNYATSVICHFSFPIGNFGHKFHRMREFLLKILSIQKHMYPSPDITGNKYSWGPRQGKGFLKFSIDETWNLLAETTWGKATLITLDYNRFSVEWHNHRHVLKFNDDFSSFISIRIQPNDLDFISGFLIPSNLNIYGDSHALLLFKGLQLEHRNLFQFGKTMFRVGRDQYIMNFKGVHNDPDRIFCLVYGEVDVRAHIGKQVHYGRHHLVVCKELVEAYMNAIRANITEYKAIIVVAVPPPVDPVDHKHVHYEPLPFIGTNSDRVIYTAELNKLLEAACKERGYYFFDPFAFYKKEDGTLNYTMSDGCIHIGKNEHVLKEFTSLYQTLA
;
A
#
# COMPACT_ATOMS: atom_id res chain seq x y z
N MET A 1 6.26 39.69 33.74
CA MET A 1 5.75 38.30 33.82
C MET A 1 4.66 38.19 32.77
N SER A 2 4.78 37.31 31.76
CA SER A 2 3.67 37.11 30.83
C SER A 2 2.50 36.49 31.58
N ILE A 3 1.30 37.01 31.38
CA ILE A 3 0.09 36.50 32.02
C ILE A 3 -0.42 35.36 31.14
N GLN A 4 -0.30 34.12 31.61
CA GLN A 4 -0.92 32.97 30.94
C GLN A 4 -2.43 33.01 31.20
N ARG A 5 -3.23 33.38 30.19
CA ARG A 5 -4.69 33.55 30.30
C ARG A 5 -5.47 32.27 29.99
N ILE A 6 -5.09 31.57 28.93
CA ILE A 6 -5.66 30.29 28.54
C ILE A 6 -5.12 29.21 29.50
N PRO A 7 -5.97 28.51 30.26
CA PRO A 7 -5.55 27.45 31.17
C PRO A 7 -4.82 26.31 30.46
N LYS A 8 -3.90 25.64 31.16
CA LYS A 8 -3.14 24.49 30.65
C LYS A 8 -3.97 23.19 30.60
N LEU A 9 -5.14 23.30 29.99
CA LEU A 9 -6.10 22.22 29.77
C LEU A 9 -6.17 21.99 28.27
N PHE A 10 -5.92 20.75 27.84
CA PHE A 10 -6.02 20.34 26.45
C PHE A 10 -7.06 19.24 26.34
N PHE A 11 -8.01 19.35 25.41
CA PHE A 11 -9.04 18.32 25.26
C PHE A 11 -9.46 18.03 23.83
N GLN A 12 -9.92 16.81 23.62
CA GLN A 12 -10.48 16.34 22.35
C GLN A 12 -11.74 15.52 22.60
N THR A 13 -12.57 15.40 21.56
CA THR A 13 -13.78 14.57 21.57
C THR A 13 -13.79 13.61 20.40
N SER A 14 -14.31 12.41 20.58
CA SER A 14 -14.62 11.50 19.48
C SER A 14 -15.66 10.46 19.87
N LYS A 15 -16.24 9.77 18.88
CA LYS A 15 -17.24 8.71 19.13
C LYS A 15 -16.66 7.47 19.84
N ALA A 16 -15.37 7.21 19.64
CA ALA A 16 -14.64 6.11 20.25
C ALA A 16 -13.28 6.62 20.77
N PRO A 17 -12.63 5.91 21.72
CA PRO A 17 -11.30 6.28 22.21
C PRO A 17 -10.31 6.49 21.06
N LEU A 18 -9.48 7.53 21.18
CA LEU A 18 -8.38 7.75 20.24
C LEU A 18 -7.31 6.67 20.38
N LYS A 19 -6.66 6.32 19.28
CA LYS A 19 -5.52 5.39 19.29
C LYS A 19 -4.41 5.96 20.19
N SER A 20 -3.81 5.10 21.01
CA SER A 20 -2.81 5.49 22.04
C SER A 20 -1.68 6.36 21.49
N TYR A 21 -1.18 6.04 20.28
CA TYR A 21 -0.08 6.81 19.68
C TYR A 21 -0.45 8.24 19.28
N LEU A 22 -1.69 8.47 18.86
CA LEU A 22 -2.16 9.82 18.53
C LEU A 22 -2.13 10.70 19.79
N VAL A 23 -2.59 10.12 20.92
CA VAL A 23 -2.54 10.77 22.23
C VAL A 23 -1.10 11.05 22.66
N GLN A 24 -0.18 10.10 22.47
CA GLN A 24 1.24 10.28 22.80
C GLN A 24 1.90 11.36 21.95
N MET A 25 1.63 11.40 20.64
CA MET A 25 2.14 12.45 19.76
C MET A 25 1.66 13.84 20.18
N ILE A 26 0.38 13.98 20.59
CA ILE A 26 -0.14 15.24 21.12
C ILE A 26 0.58 15.59 22.42
N LYS A 27 0.63 14.66 23.38
CA LYS A 27 1.30 14.87 24.68
C LYS A 27 2.76 15.26 24.53
N ALA A 28 3.46 14.77 23.52
CA ALA A 28 4.85 15.15 23.23
C ALA A 28 5.02 16.64 22.88
N GLN A 29 3.96 17.30 22.36
CA GLN A 29 3.95 18.73 22.06
C GLN A 29 3.35 19.58 23.20
N LEU A 30 2.74 18.94 24.20
CA LEU A 30 2.23 19.62 25.39
C LEU A 30 3.36 19.79 26.42
N THR A 31 4.30 20.69 26.15
CA THR A 31 5.49 20.84 27.01
C THR A 31 5.11 21.50 28.36
N GLY A 32 5.69 21.08 29.49
CA GLY A 32 5.27 21.57 30.81
C GLY A 32 4.01 20.90 31.39
N GLU A 33 3.36 21.52 32.38
CA GLU A 33 2.28 20.91 33.19
C GLU A 33 0.88 20.99 32.54
N TRP A 34 0.75 20.62 31.27
CA TRP A 34 -0.56 20.53 30.60
C TRP A 34 -1.31 19.26 30.96
N THR A 35 -2.60 19.40 31.21
CA THR A 35 -3.51 18.26 31.41
C THR A 35 -4.23 17.92 30.12
N TYR A 36 -3.96 16.74 29.56
CA TYR A 36 -4.69 16.19 28.42
C TYR A 36 -5.96 15.45 28.88
N MET A 37 -7.09 15.73 28.24
CA MET A 37 -8.38 15.09 28.48
C MET A 37 -8.99 14.61 27.16
N HIS A 38 -9.68 13.48 27.22
CA HIS A 38 -10.45 12.95 26.09
C HIS A 38 -11.87 12.64 26.56
N PHE A 39 -12.86 13.02 25.75
CA PHE A 39 -14.27 12.88 26.10
C PHE A 39 -15.02 12.08 25.03
N LEU A 40 -15.70 11.03 25.47
CA LEU A 40 -16.78 10.37 24.72
C LEU A 40 -18.11 11.05 25.01
N ASP A 41 -19.15 10.74 24.22
CA ASP A 41 -20.51 11.28 24.41
C ASP A 41 -21.02 11.06 25.85
N SER A 42 -20.68 9.95 26.49
CA SER A 42 -21.03 9.69 27.91
C SER A 42 -20.34 10.67 28.86
N ASP A 43 -19.06 10.93 28.64
CA ASP A 43 -18.25 11.84 29.47
C ASP A 43 -18.72 13.29 29.30
N ILE A 44 -19.17 13.65 28.09
CA ILE A 44 -19.77 14.96 27.78
C ILE A 44 -21.06 15.16 28.57
N LEU A 45 -21.98 14.18 28.55
CA LEU A 45 -23.23 14.25 29.31
C LEU A 45 -22.97 14.34 30.82
N ASP A 46 -21.98 13.61 31.31
CA ASP A 46 -21.54 13.69 32.71
C ASP A 46 -20.92 15.05 33.04
N PHE A 47 -20.17 15.64 32.11
CA PHE A 47 -19.60 16.98 32.27
C PHE A 47 -20.69 18.04 32.39
N PHE A 48 -21.72 18.01 31.53
CA PHE A 48 -22.87 18.92 31.63
C PHE A 48 -23.57 18.79 32.99
N ARG A 49 -23.81 17.57 33.46
CA ARG A 49 -24.43 17.33 34.77
C ARG A 49 -23.61 17.89 35.93
N LYS A 50 -22.29 17.75 35.86
CA LYS A 50 -21.35 18.22 36.90
C LYS A 50 -21.07 19.73 36.87
N ASN A 51 -21.35 20.39 35.74
CA ASN A 51 -21.08 21.82 35.55
C ASN A 51 -22.29 22.52 34.92
N PRO A 52 -23.46 22.59 35.61
CA PRO A 52 -24.65 23.21 35.06
C PRO A 52 -24.47 24.72 34.88
N LEU A 53 -25.03 25.27 33.79
CA LEU A 53 -25.16 26.70 33.55
C LEU A 53 -26.66 27.04 33.53
N GLU A 54 -27.10 27.92 34.43
CA GLU A 54 -28.53 28.27 34.59
C GLU A 54 -29.17 28.79 33.30
N GLU A 55 -28.39 29.45 32.43
CA GLU A 55 -28.85 29.96 31.14
C GLU A 55 -29.05 28.86 30.07
N PHE A 56 -28.50 27.66 30.27
CA PHE A 56 -28.55 26.54 29.33
C PHE A 56 -29.10 25.26 29.98
N PRO A 57 -30.31 25.29 30.60
CA PRO A 57 -30.80 24.21 31.46
C PRO A 57 -31.02 22.89 30.73
N MET A 58 -31.29 22.93 29.41
CA MET A 58 -31.62 21.76 28.58
C MET A 58 -30.47 21.37 27.63
N VAL A 59 -29.22 21.71 27.97
CA VAL A 59 -28.05 21.46 27.10
C VAL A 59 -27.87 19.97 26.81
N SER A 60 -28.20 19.09 27.77
CA SER A 60 -28.11 17.64 27.59
C SER A 60 -29.15 17.11 26.59
N GLU A 61 -30.40 17.59 26.62
CA GLU A 61 -31.38 17.23 25.59
C GLU A 61 -30.98 17.77 24.23
N LYS A 62 -30.50 19.02 24.18
CA LYS A 62 -30.05 19.63 22.92
C LYS A 62 -28.88 18.86 22.30
N PHE A 63 -27.91 18.45 23.11
CA PHE A 63 -26.80 17.60 22.67
C PHE A 63 -27.29 16.26 22.09
N LYS A 64 -28.25 15.60 22.75
CA LYS A 64 -28.82 14.33 22.28
C LYS A 64 -29.63 14.47 20.98
N ALA A 65 -30.24 15.63 20.75
CA ALA A 65 -31.03 15.91 19.55
C ALA A 65 -30.17 16.15 18.29
N LEU A 66 -28.87 16.44 18.45
CA LEU A 66 -27.96 16.64 17.32
C LEU A 66 -27.69 15.32 16.58
N LYS A 67 -27.94 15.31 15.27
CA LYS A 67 -27.78 14.13 14.41
C LYS A 67 -26.31 13.83 14.08
N HIS A 68 -25.50 14.86 13.89
CA HIS A 68 -24.11 14.78 13.44
C HIS A 68 -23.14 14.91 14.62
N GLY A 69 -22.07 14.11 14.62
CA GLY A 69 -21.10 14.07 15.72
C GLY A 69 -20.24 15.34 15.77
N GLU A 70 -20.04 15.96 14.63
CA GLU A 70 -19.32 17.21 14.41
C GLU A 70 -20.00 18.35 15.16
N HIS A 71 -21.33 18.48 14.99
CA HIS A 71 -22.12 19.49 15.71
C HIS A 71 -22.26 19.20 17.21
N LYS A 72 -22.25 17.93 17.62
CA LYS A 72 -22.15 17.56 19.04
C LYS A 72 -20.84 18.07 19.64
N ALA A 73 -19.72 17.85 18.96
CA ALA A 73 -18.42 18.37 19.35
C ALA A 73 -18.39 19.91 19.36
N ASP A 74 -19.07 20.57 18.41
CA ASP A 74 -19.21 22.04 18.39
C ASP A 74 -19.93 22.57 19.65
N LEU A 75 -21.03 21.93 20.07
CA LEU A 75 -21.76 22.36 21.26
C LEU A 75 -20.91 22.17 22.52
N PHE A 76 -20.28 20.99 22.65
CA PHE A 76 -19.47 20.69 23.81
C PHE A 76 -18.20 21.54 23.90
N ARG A 77 -17.50 21.79 22.79
CA ARG A 77 -16.27 22.59 22.82
C ARG A 77 -16.55 24.03 23.26
N TYR A 78 -17.65 24.64 22.81
CA TYR A 78 -18.05 25.97 23.30
C TYR A 78 -18.40 25.96 24.79
N TYR A 79 -19.17 24.97 25.23
CA TYR A 79 -19.55 24.82 26.63
C TYR A 79 -18.34 24.62 27.53
N PHE A 80 -17.43 23.70 27.18
CA PHE A 80 -16.23 23.40 27.95
C PHE A 80 -15.30 24.62 28.02
N LEU A 81 -15.01 25.26 26.87
CA LEU A 81 -14.13 26.43 26.82
C LEU A 81 -14.71 27.61 27.62
N PHE A 82 -16.03 27.80 27.63
CA PHE A 82 -16.65 28.83 28.46
C PHE A 82 -16.49 28.54 29.96
N VAL A 83 -16.69 27.29 30.39
CA VAL A 83 -16.65 26.91 31.82
C VAL A 83 -15.22 26.80 32.36
N LYS A 84 -14.32 26.15 31.62
CA LYS A 84 -12.98 25.77 32.10
C LYS A 84 -11.85 26.47 31.37
N GLY A 85 -12.10 27.06 30.21
CA GLY A 85 -11.03 27.47 29.29
C GLY A 85 -10.18 26.29 28.80
N GLY A 86 -9.12 26.60 28.08
CA GLY A 86 -8.16 25.61 27.58
C GLY A 86 -8.04 25.61 26.05
N VAL A 87 -7.57 24.50 25.51
CA VAL A 87 -7.38 24.28 24.07
C VAL A 87 -8.13 23.03 23.63
N PHE A 88 -8.98 23.19 22.62
CA PHE A 88 -9.67 22.13 21.90
C PHE A 88 -8.97 21.83 20.57
N LEU A 89 -8.88 20.54 20.23
CA LEU A 89 -8.40 20.07 18.94
C LEU A 89 -9.31 18.95 18.40
N ASP A 90 -9.74 19.05 17.14
CA ASP A 90 -10.46 17.98 16.46
C ASP A 90 -9.65 16.67 16.50
N SER A 91 -10.33 15.53 16.52
CA SER A 91 -9.71 14.20 16.69
C SER A 91 -8.85 13.77 15.50
N ASP A 92 -8.96 14.46 14.37
CA ASP A 92 -8.17 14.27 13.15
C ASP A 92 -7.20 15.43 12.89
N ALA A 93 -6.87 16.23 13.90
CA ALA A 93 -5.82 17.24 13.83
C ALA A 93 -4.66 16.93 14.77
N MET A 94 -3.47 17.43 14.44
CA MET A 94 -2.21 17.21 15.18
C MET A 94 -1.44 18.51 15.38
N ILE A 95 -0.64 18.56 16.45
CA ILE A 95 0.24 19.69 16.81
C ILE A 95 1.66 19.41 16.29
N TYR A 96 2.32 20.43 15.73
CA TYR A 96 3.66 20.35 15.13
C TYR A 96 4.68 21.28 15.78
N SER A 97 4.30 21.98 16.83
CA SER A 97 5.18 22.84 17.63
C SER A 97 4.78 22.76 19.10
N PRO A 98 5.70 23.04 20.05
CA PRO A 98 5.36 23.14 21.45
C PRO A 98 4.15 24.06 21.67
N ILE A 99 3.16 23.60 22.44
CA ILE A 99 1.89 24.29 22.61
C ILE A 99 2.05 25.68 23.25
N GLU A 100 3.11 25.88 24.02
CA GLU A 100 3.58 27.16 24.60
C GLU A 100 3.80 28.24 23.54
N ASP A 101 4.40 27.86 22.41
CA ASP A 101 4.75 28.76 21.32
C ASP A 101 3.51 29.20 20.53
N ILE A 102 2.39 28.49 20.74
CA ILE A 102 1.11 28.74 20.12
C ILE A 102 0.24 29.60 21.04
N VAL A 103 -0.05 29.13 22.25
CA VAL A 103 -1.10 29.74 23.10
C VAL A 103 -0.75 31.16 23.55
N LYS A 104 0.54 31.45 23.81
CA LYS A 104 1.05 32.77 24.26
C LYS A 104 0.14 33.42 25.33
N ASP A 105 0.01 34.74 25.34
CA ASP A 105 -0.83 35.51 26.28
C ASP A 105 -2.23 35.86 25.71
N TYR A 106 -2.69 35.11 24.71
CA TYR A 106 -3.98 35.34 24.05
C TYR A 106 -5.16 35.05 24.99
N ARG A 107 -6.27 35.78 24.82
CA ARG A 107 -7.58 35.49 25.41
C ARG A 107 -8.34 34.44 24.62
N PHE A 108 -8.08 34.39 23.31
CA PHE A 108 -8.65 33.44 22.38
C PHE A 108 -7.70 33.25 21.19
N PHE A 109 -7.63 32.02 20.68
CA PHE A 109 -7.08 31.80 19.36
C PHE A 109 -7.86 30.75 18.57
N SER A 110 -7.81 30.87 17.25
CA SER A 110 -8.32 29.88 16.31
C SER A 110 -7.67 30.06 14.93
N VAL A 111 -8.30 29.60 13.86
CA VAL A 111 -7.76 29.61 12.51
C VAL A 111 -8.70 30.36 11.59
N ASN A 112 -8.15 31.29 10.80
CA ASN A 112 -8.86 31.95 9.71
C ASN A 112 -8.93 30.97 8.53
N SER A 113 -10.13 30.50 8.17
CA SER A 113 -10.24 29.47 7.15
C SER A 113 -9.99 30.04 5.75
N ALA A 114 -9.09 29.39 5.03
CA ALA A 114 -8.85 29.62 3.60
C ALA A 114 -9.67 28.67 2.73
N VAL A 115 -10.12 27.53 3.27
CA VAL A 115 -11.00 26.57 2.56
C VAL A 115 -12.42 27.14 2.41
N VAL A 116 -12.95 27.77 3.46
CA VAL A 116 -14.24 28.47 3.42
C VAL A 116 -14.01 29.93 3.82
N PRO A 117 -13.70 30.82 2.86
CA PRO A 117 -13.38 32.22 3.14
C PRO A 117 -14.47 32.93 3.95
N GLY A 118 -14.05 33.77 4.90
CA GLY A 118 -14.95 34.51 5.79
C GLY A 118 -15.52 33.67 6.94
N THR A 119 -14.81 32.61 7.35
CA THR A 119 -15.19 31.77 8.47
C THR A 119 -14.01 31.47 9.41
N VAL A 120 -14.30 31.14 10.67
CA VAL A 120 -13.31 30.63 11.63
C VAL A 120 -13.38 29.10 11.63
N PHE A 121 -12.23 28.43 11.43
CA PHE A 121 -12.15 26.99 11.56
C PHE A 121 -12.15 26.59 13.05
N GLN A 122 -13.29 26.09 13.50
CA GLN A 122 -13.53 25.76 14.91
C GLN A 122 -12.91 24.42 15.36
N GLY A 123 -12.25 23.68 14.46
CA GLY A 123 -11.52 22.45 14.80
C GLY A 123 -10.26 22.67 15.65
N ILE A 124 -9.81 23.92 15.77
CA ILE A 124 -8.74 24.35 16.67
C ILE A 124 -9.23 25.62 17.38
N LEU A 125 -9.42 25.54 18.71
CA LEU A 125 -9.88 26.66 19.52
C LEU A 125 -9.13 26.71 20.85
N GLY A 126 -8.55 27.85 21.18
CA GLY A 126 -8.05 28.15 22.52
C GLY A 126 -8.83 29.31 23.13
N SER A 127 -9.18 29.24 24.41
CA SER A 127 -9.90 30.32 25.07
C SER A 127 -9.66 30.36 26.57
N GLU A 128 -9.63 31.55 27.15
CA GLU A 128 -9.77 31.74 28.59
C GLU A 128 -11.19 31.37 29.05
N PRO A 129 -11.38 30.98 30.33
CA PRO A 129 -12.71 30.76 30.90
C PRO A 129 -13.52 32.06 30.86
N GLY A 130 -14.83 31.96 30.60
CA GLY A 130 -15.72 33.11 30.58
C GLY A 130 -15.53 34.06 29.38
N ASN A 131 -14.81 33.65 28.33
CA ASN A 131 -14.57 34.51 27.17
C ASN A 131 -15.89 34.96 26.50
N PRO A 132 -16.13 36.27 26.29
CA PRO A 132 -17.36 36.78 25.69
C PRO A 132 -17.65 36.28 24.27
N LEU A 133 -16.61 36.02 23.47
CA LEU A 133 -16.76 35.48 22.12
C LEU A 133 -17.35 34.06 22.17
N ILE A 134 -16.77 33.20 23.02
CA ILE A 134 -17.25 31.83 23.21
C ILE A 134 -18.67 31.82 23.81
N TYR A 135 -18.96 32.69 24.76
CA TYR A 135 -20.32 32.82 25.33
C TYR A 135 -21.35 33.15 24.24
N ARG A 136 -21.06 34.10 23.35
CA ARG A 136 -21.94 34.46 22.24
C ARG A 136 -22.15 33.28 21.28
N ALA A 137 -21.09 32.57 20.93
CA ALA A 137 -21.17 31.37 20.09
C ALA A 137 -22.03 30.28 20.74
N LEU A 138 -21.81 29.99 22.02
CA LEU A 138 -22.59 29.02 22.79
C LEU A 138 -24.06 29.41 22.87
N LYS A 139 -24.36 30.69 23.17
CA LYS A 139 -25.72 31.21 23.27
C LYS A 139 -26.46 31.17 21.94
N SER A 140 -25.77 31.54 20.85
CA SER A 140 -26.31 31.47 19.49
C SER A 140 -26.68 30.03 19.14
N PHE A 141 -25.74 29.10 19.30
CA PHE A 141 -25.98 27.68 19.01
C PHE A 141 -27.07 27.09 19.92
N TYR A 142 -27.04 27.36 21.22
CA TYR A 142 -28.08 26.88 22.14
C TYR A 142 -29.48 27.39 21.78
N SER A 143 -29.61 28.57 21.18
CA SER A 143 -30.92 29.13 20.78
C SER A 143 -31.31 28.77 19.34
N MET A 144 -30.38 28.25 18.54
CA MET A 144 -30.58 27.95 17.12
C MET A 144 -31.56 26.79 16.88
N ASP A 145 -32.41 26.91 15.86
CA ASP A 145 -33.18 25.78 15.31
C ASP A 145 -32.22 24.80 14.62
N LEU A 146 -32.22 23.55 15.07
CA LEU A 146 -31.28 22.53 14.58
C LEU A 146 -31.45 22.21 13.09
N SER A 147 -32.60 22.50 12.49
CA SER A 147 -32.82 22.34 11.03
C SER A 147 -31.90 23.25 10.20
N VAL A 148 -31.44 24.37 10.76
CA VAL A 148 -30.50 25.27 10.07
C VAL A 148 -29.18 24.57 9.77
N LEU A 149 -28.70 23.71 10.68
CA LEU A 149 -27.47 22.95 10.51
C LEU A 149 -27.54 21.98 9.32
N GLU A 150 -28.74 21.49 8.98
CA GLU A 150 -28.96 20.61 7.82
C GLU A 150 -28.87 21.39 6.50
N SER A 151 -29.33 22.64 6.49
CA SER A 151 -29.33 23.52 5.31
C SER A 151 -28.02 24.29 5.11
N ASN A 152 -27.24 24.51 6.18
CA ASN A 152 -26.02 25.30 6.17
C ASN A 152 -25.01 24.76 7.17
N TYR A 153 -24.30 23.72 6.75
CA TYR A 153 -23.31 22.99 7.56
C TYR A 153 -22.26 23.88 8.25
N HIS A 154 -21.84 24.97 7.60
CA HIS A 154 -20.81 25.89 8.10
C HIS A 154 -21.35 27.12 8.85
N ILE A 155 -22.64 27.14 9.24
CA ILE A 155 -23.24 28.31 9.91
C ILE A 155 -22.50 28.71 11.19
N LEU A 156 -22.08 27.74 12.01
CA LEU A 156 -21.39 28.01 13.27
C LEU A 156 -20.02 28.67 13.03
N CYS A 157 -19.27 28.21 12.03
CA CYS A 157 -18.00 28.83 11.62
C CYS A 157 -18.17 30.26 11.12
N LYS A 158 -19.28 30.55 10.42
CA LYS A 158 -19.64 31.90 9.94
C LYS A 158 -20.00 32.83 11.10
N GLU A 159 -20.88 32.39 12.01
CA GLU A 159 -21.28 33.19 13.18
C GLU A 159 -20.10 33.52 14.08
N LEU A 160 -19.23 32.54 14.35
CA LEU A 160 -18.03 32.77 15.15
C LEU A 160 -17.10 33.82 14.50
N PHE A 161 -16.97 33.80 13.17
CA PHE A 161 -16.22 34.82 12.44
C PHE A 161 -16.88 36.20 12.55
N THR A 162 -18.20 36.29 12.38
CA THR A 162 -18.94 37.55 12.58
C THR A 162 -18.72 38.11 13.98
N PHE A 163 -18.88 37.28 15.02
CA PHE A 163 -18.65 37.71 16.40
C PHE A 163 -17.20 38.12 16.67
N TYR A 164 -16.24 37.46 16.01
CA TYR A 164 -14.83 37.84 16.08
C TYR A 164 -14.58 39.22 15.44
N GLN A 165 -15.21 39.52 14.29
CA GLN A 165 -15.05 40.82 13.63
C GLN A 165 -15.63 41.99 14.43
N GLU A 166 -16.62 41.72 15.28
CA GLU A 166 -17.25 42.72 16.15
C GLU A 166 -16.43 43.03 17.41
N ILE A 167 -15.31 42.34 17.65
CA ILE A 167 -14.43 42.63 18.78
C ILE A 167 -13.77 44.00 18.57
N PRO A 168 -13.80 44.89 19.58
CA PRO A 168 -13.15 46.20 19.48
C PRO A 168 -11.65 46.07 19.17
N GLU A 169 -11.15 46.92 18.28
CA GLU A 169 -9.76 46.85 17.78
C GLU A 169 -8.72 46.91 18.92
N GLU A 170 -9.00 47.67 19.99
CA GLU A 170 -8.14 47.75 21.17
C GLU A 170 -8.02 46.42 21.94
N GLN A 171 -8.98 45.50 21.79
CA GLN A 171 -8.96 44.17 22.42
C GLN A 171 -8.39 43.10 21.48
N LYS A 172 -8.40 43.36 20.17
CA LYS A 172 -8.06 42.39 19.12
C LYS A 172 -6.61 41.90 19.19
N ALA A 173 -5.72 42.67 19.81
CA ALA A 173 -4.33 42.27 20.09
C ALA A 173 -4.21 40.95 20.89
N HIS A 174 -5.22 40.60 21.70
CA HIS A 174 -5.25 39.35 22.45
C HIS A 174 -6.16 38.27 21.84
N TYR A 175 -6.67 38.47 20.63
CA TYR A 175 -7.47 37.51 19.88
C TYR A 175 -6.73 37.13 18.59
N LYS A 176 -6.32 35.87 18.48
CA LYS A 176 -5.48 35.43 17.36
C LYS A 176 -6.23 34.53 16.39
N LEU A 177 -6.19 34.85 15.11
CA LEU A 177 -6.49 33.88 14.05
C LEU A 177 -5.20 33.54 13.30
N TYR A 178 -4.82 32.27 13.32
CA TYR A 178 -3.72 31.75 12.51
C TYR A 178 -4.16 31.54 11.06
N ASN A 179 -3.18 31.46 10.16
CA ASN A 179 -3.46 31.32 8.73
C ASN A 179 -3.56 29.84 8.35
N GLU A 180 -4.66 29.47 7.70
CA GLU A 180 -4.78 28.18 7.03
C GLU A 180 -4.13 28.24 5.64
N LYS A 181 -3.27 27.28 5.35
CA LYS A 181 -2.75 26.99 4.01
C LYS A 181 -3.36 25.67 3.56
N PRO A 182 -4.40 25.72 2.69
CA PRO A 182 -4.99 24.52 2.12
C PRO A 182 -3.95 23.70 1.38
N ALA A 183 -3.99 22.38 1.49
CA ALA A 183 -3.04 21.51 0.82
C ALA A 183 -3.13 21.57 -0.74
N TYR A 184 -4.18 22.19 -1.28
CA TYR A 184 -4.52 22.22 -2.71
C TYR A 184 -3.91 23.36 -3.54
N ILE A 185 -2.93 24.13 -3.03
CA ILE A 185 -2.38 25.31 -3.74
C ILE A 185 -1.22 24.96 -4.70
N ASP A 186 -0.86 23.69 -4.85
CA ASP A 186 0.02 23.24 -5.95
C ASP A 186 -0.74 22.26 -6.86
N ASP A 187 -1.02 22.69 -8.09
CA ASP A 187 -1.73 21.91 -9.10
C ASP A 187 -1.03 20.58 -9.43
N ASN A 188 0.27 20.43 -9.12
CA ASN A 188 1.00 19.17 -9.27
C ASN A 188 0.66 18.14 -8.19
N ILE A 189 0.21 18.55 -7.01
CA ILE A 189 -0.05 17.64 -5.88
C ILE A 189 -1.46 17.04 -5.99
N ARG A 190 -2.39 17.67 -6.75
CA ARG A 190 -3.79 17.22 -6.93
C ARG A 190 -3.93 15.76 -7.37
N ARG A 191 -2.93 15.17 -8.04
CA ARG A 191 -3.01 13.85 -8.66
C ARG A 191 -2.51 12.70 -7.78
N ASN A 192 -1.94 12.96 -6.60
CA ASN A 192 -1.41 11.90 -5.74
C ASN A 192 -2.08 11.90 -4.37
N LYS A 193 -3.17 11.12 -4.24
CA LYS A 193 -3.94 10.94 -2.99
C LYS A 193 -3.07 10.45 -1.82
N TYR A 194 -1.92 9.82 -2.11
CA TYR A 194 -0.98 9.31 -1.11
C TYR A 194 -0.04 10.38 -0.53
N LEU A 195 0.17 11.51 -1.21
CA LEU A 195 0.95 12.66 -0.69
C LEU A 195 0.06 13.70 0.00
N PHE A 196 -1.24 13.69 -0.30
CA PHE A 196 -2.23 14.57 0.30
C PHE A 196 -2.57 14.15 1.72
N THR A 197 -2.28 15.02 2.68
CA THR A 197 -2.42 14.72 4.12
C THR A 197 -3.26 15.74 4.89
N GLY A 198 -3.85 16.73 4.21
CA GLY A 198 -4.75 17.73 4.80
C GLY A 198 -4.12 19.10 5.05
N ASP A 199 -4.88 20.03 5.63
CA ASP A 199 -4.58 21.46 5.65
C ASP A 199 -3.56 21.84 6.74
N MET A 200 -2.69 22.80 6.44
CA MET A 200 -1.65 23.26 7.36
C MET A 200 -2.08 24.58 8.01
N VAL A 201 -1.86 24.70 9.32
CA VAL A 201 -2.04 25.95 10.05
C VAL A 201 -0.67 26.54 10.35
N LEU A 202 -0.46 27.78 9.93
CA LEU A 202 0.84 28.45 9.99
C LEU A 202 0.84 29.54 11.06
N ASN A 203 1.98 29.69 11.75
CA ASN A 203 2.26 30.86 12.58
C ASN A 203 2.60 32.09 11.71
N ASP A 204 2.92 33.22 12.36
CA ASP A 204 3.26 34.48 11.66
C ASP A 204 4.58 34.43 10.87
N GLU A 205 5.43 33.44 11.16
CA GLU A 205 6.70 33.19 10.46
C GLU A 205 6.54 32.20 9.31
N GLY A 206 5.34 31.66 9.07
CA GLY A 206 5.06 30.66 8.04
C GLY A 206 5.41 29.22 8.44
N VAL A 207 5.69 28.96 9.72
CA VAL A 207 5.97 27.62 10.26
C VAL A 207 4.66 26.89 10.57
N THR A 208 4.57 25.61 10.19
CA THR A 208 3.41 24.76 10.51
C THR A 208 3.33 24.46 11.99
N ILE A 209 2.25 24.90 12.64
CA ILE A 209 1.97 24.69 14.07
C ILE A 209 0.88 23.66 14.32
N PHE A 210 -0.08 23.52 13.40
CA PHE A 210 -1.05 22.43 13.39
C PHE A 210 -1.23 21.88 11.98
N LYS A 211 -1.76 20.66 11.89
CA LYS A 211 -2.21 20.08 10.62
C LYS A 211 -3.51 19.32 10.82
N HIS A 212 -4.46 19.50 9.90
CA HIS A 212 -5.79 18.90 9.94
C HIS A 212 -5.94 17.81 8.87
N TYR A 213 -6.03 16.55 9.27
CA TYR A 213 -6.00 15.35 8.43
C TYR A 213 -7.39 14.89 7.97
N TRP A 214 -8.28 15.81 7.59
CA TRP A 214 -9.67 15.47 7.26
C TRP A 214 -9.81 14.57 6.02
N LEU A 215 -8.92 14.68 5.02
CA LEU A 215 -8.98 13.91 3.79
C LEU A 215 -8.32 12.52 3.91
N ASN A 216 -7.21 12.42 4.65
CA ASN A 216 -6.44 11.19 4.83
C ASN A 216 -5.96 11.05 6.28
N LYS A 217 -6.82 10.48 7.12
CA LYS A 217 -6.51 10.24 8.55
C LYS A 217 -5.38 9.23 8.75
N GLU A 218 -5.13 8.36 7.77
CA GLU A 218 -4.00 7.42 7.79
C GLU A 218 -2.65 8.10 7.49
N GLY A 219 -2.69 9.32 6.95
CA GLY A 219 -1.52 10.16 6.73
C GLY A 219 -0.94 10.80 7.99
N ILE A 220 -1.61 10.68 9.15
CA ILE A 220 -1.03 11.12 10.44
C ILE A 220 0.25 10.30 10.68
N PRO A 221 1.42 10.93 10.88
CA PRO A 221 2.68 10.23 11.04
C PRO A 221 2.57 9.14 12.10
N ASN A 222 2.85 7.90 11.71
CA ASN A 222 2.67 6.74 12.57
C ASN A 222 3.92 6.46 13.44
N THR A 223 4.70 7.51 13.74
CA THR A 223 6.03 7.39 14.36
C THR A 223 5.98 6.90 15.81
N LEU A 224 4.81 6.91 16.44
CA LEU A 224 4.58 6.41 17.81
C LEU A 224 3.53 5.28 17.90
N LYS A 225 2.99 4.75 16.79
CA LYS A 225 2.17 3.52 16.88
C LYS A 225 3.09 2.44 17.41
N SER A 226 2.76 1.94 18.59
CA SER A 226 3.41 0.76 19.13
C SER A 226 3.32 -0.31 18.04
N ARG A 227 4.47 -0.67 17.49
CA ARG A 227 4.54 -1.64 16.41
C ARG A 227 4.50 -3.02 17.03
N ASP A 228 4.17 -4.02 16.23
CA ASP A 228 4.43 -5.39 16.64
C ASP A 228 5.87 -5.75 16.26
N LEU A 229 6.49 -6.62 17.03
CA LEU A 229 7.84 -7.11 16.77
C LEU A 229 7.82 -8.61 16.58
N VAL A 230 8.38 -9.06 15.46
CA VAL A 230 8.82 -10.46 15.32
C VAL A 230 10.31 -10.50 15.64
N TYR A 231 10.78 -11.48 16.41
CA TYR A 231 12.21 -11.60 16.68
C TYR A 231 12.70 -13.05 16.70
N CYS A 232 13.96 -13.25 16.34
CA CYS A 232 14.62 -14.55 16.35
C CYS A 232 16.07 -14.43 16.85
N CYS A 233 16.70 -15.57 17.12
CA CYS A 233 18.08 -15.64 17.59
C CYS A 233 18.93 -16.48 16.65
N VAL A 234 20.11 -15.98 16.25
CA VAL A 234 21.11 -16.75 15.51
C VAL A 234 22.52 -16.41 16.01
N PHE A 235 23.26 -17.42 16.46
CA PHE A 235 24.56 -17.26 17.09
C PHE A 235 25.50 -18.40 16.70
N TYR A 236 26.82 -18.16 16.74
CA TYR A 236 27.94 -19.10 16.56
C TYR A 236 28.05 -19.86 15.24
N ASN A 237 26.95 -20.43 14.74
CA ASN A 237 26.96 -21.34 13.60
C ASN A 237 26.47 -20.64 12.32
N LYS A 238 27.41 -20.44 11.38
CA LYS A 238 27.12 -19.86 10.05
C LYS A 238 26.09 -20.65 9.25
N ASP A 239 25.94 -21.95 9.48
CA ASP A 239 24.93 -22.75 8.78
C ASP A 239 23.51 -22.34 9.17
N TYR A 240 23.27 -21.90 10.41
CA TYR A 240 21.93 -21.47 10.84
C TYR A 240 21.46 -20.18 10.14
N PHE A 241 22.36 -19.41 9.52
CA PHE A 241 21.97 -18.32 8.62
C PHE A 241 21.23 -18.83 7.38
N LYS A 242 21.44 -20.07 6.95
CA LYS A 242 20.65 -20.68 5.89
C LYS A 242 19.21 -20.96 6.34
N LEU A 243 18.98 -21.25 7.63
CA LEU A 243 17.63 -21.38 8.16
C LEU A 243 16.95 -20.01 8.28
N LEU A 244 17.68 -19.01 8.77
CA LEU A 244 17.22 -17.61 8.81
C LEU A 244 16.86 -17.11 7.40
N ASP A 245 17.66 -17.42 6.39
CA ASP A 245 17.37 -17.08 4.99
C ASP A 245 16.04 -17.68 4.51
N LEU A 246 15.76 -18.96 4.83
CA LEU A 246 14.48 -19.59 4.51
C LEU A 246 13.30 -18.94 5.26
N LEU A 247 13.49 -18.61 6.55
CA LEU A 247 12.49 -17.90 7.36
C LEU A 247 12.15 -16.54 6.74
N LEU A 248 13.17 -15.72 6.43
CA LEU A 248 12.96 -14.38 5.86
C LEU A 248 12.37 -14.42 4.44
N LYS A 249 12.82 -15.36 3.59
CA LYS A 249 12.26 -15.55 2.23
C LYS A 249 10.80 -15.97 2.28
N SER A 250 10.45 -16.92 3.16
CA SER A 250 9.07 -17.36 3.33
C SER A 250 8.20 -16.23 3.91
N MET A 251 8.70 -15.48 4.90
CA MET A 251 8.02 -14.30 5.44
C MET A 251 7.75 -13.25 4.36
N LYS A 252 8.75 -12.88 3.56
CA LYS A 252 8.59 -11.89 2.47
C LYS A 252 7.62 -12.40 1.39
N MET A 253 7.59 -13.70 1.14
CA MET A 253 6.66 -14.32 0.20
C MET A 253 5.22 -14.38 0.71
N TYR A 254 4.98 -14.59 2.00
CA TYR A 254 3.63 -14.92 2.49
C TYR A 254 3.00 -13.90 3.45
N SER A 255 3.79 -13.02 4.06
CA SER A 255 3.30 -12.06 5.06
C SER A 255 3.28 -10.63 4.56
N SER A 256 2.32 -9.87 5.07
CA SER A 256 2.43 -8.41 5.14
C SER A 256 3.54 -8.05 6.15
N LEU A 257 4.32 -7.00 5.87
CA LEU A 257 5.43 -6.56 6.72
C LEU A 257 5.03 -5.34 7.57
N GLU A 258 3.87 -5.45 8.23
CA GLU A 258 3.33 -4.39 9.10
C GLU A 258 3.95 -4.35 10.51
N PHE A 259 4.97 -5.19 10.74
CA PHE A 259 5.77 -5.31 11.96
C PHE A 259 7.25 -5.11 11.64
N ASP A 260 8.05 -4.81 12.66
CA ASP A 260 9.51 -4.87 12.54
C ASP A 260 10.01 -6.29 12.86
N PHE A 261 11.14 -6.67 12.27
CA PHE A 261 11.77 -7.97 12.48
C PHE A 261 13.13 -7.79 13.13
N LEU A 262 13.34 -8.32 14.33
CA LEU A 262 14.60 -8.21 15.06
C LEU A 262 15.40 -9.52 15.01
N VAL A 263 16.66 -9.42 14.57
CA VAL A 263 17.62 -10.53 14.70
C VAL A 263 18.54 -10.26 15.89
N MET A 264 18.49 -11.13 16.90
CA MET A 264 19.44 -11.15 18.01
C MET A 264 20.63 -12.02 17.63
N THR A 265 21.84 -11.48 17.68
CA THR A 265 23.07 -12.18 17.24
C THR A 265 24.31 -11.69 17.99
N SER A 266 25.51 -12.21 17.70
CA SER A 266 26.77 -11.68 18.24
C SER A 266 27.34 -10.57 17.34
N PRO A 267 28.14 -9.62 17.87
CA PRO A 267 28.71 -8.52 17.09
C PRO A 267 29.46 -8.97 15.81
N GLU A 268 30.10 -10.14 15.85
CA GLU A 268 30.83 -10.71 14.72
C GLU A 268 29.93 -11.14 13.53
N PHE A 269 28.65 -11.39 13.78
CA PHE A 269 27.68 -11.81 12.76
C PHE A 269 26.74 -10.70 12.28
N GLU A 270 26.77 -9.54 12.93
CA GLU A 270 26.02 -8.36 12.49
C GLU A 270 26.21 -8.04 10.99
N PRO A 271 27.43 -8.09 10.41
CA PRO A 271 27.62 -7.81 8.98
C PRO A 271 26.85 -8.77 8.06
N GLU A 272 26.71 -10.03 8.45
CA GLU A 272 26.00 -11.04 7.64
C GLU A 272 24.49 -10.85 7.70
N VAL A 273 23.95 -10.48 8.86
CA VAL A 273 22.54 -10.09 8.97
C VAL A 273 22.26 -8.84 8.14
N LYS A 274 23.13 -7.82 8.19
CA LYS A 274 23.01 -6.61 7.35
C LYS A 274 23.05 -6.92 5.86
N LYS A 275 23.90 -7.87 5.45
CA LYS A 275 23.97 -8.33 4.06
C LYS A 275 22.67 -8.99 3.63
N MET A 276 22.14 -9.90 4.44
CA MET A 276 20.86 -10.57 4.16
C MET A 276 19.69 -9.58 4.10
N ALA A 277 19.67 -8.58 4.99
CA ALA A 277 18.67 -7.51 4.95
C ALA A 277 18.70 -6.74 3.62
N ARG A 278 19.89 -6.43 3.08
CA ARG A 278 20.04 -5.80 1.76
C ARG A 278 19.57 -6.71 0.62
N GLU A 279 20.05 -7.94 0.61
CA GLU A 279 19.73 -8.91 -0.46
C GLU A 279 18.24 -9.22 -0.54
N LEU A 280 17.54 -9.18 0.59
CA LEU A 280 16.10 -9.39 0.68
C LEU A 280 15.30 -8.09 0.76
N ASP A 281 15.85 -6.91 0.44
CA ASP A 281 15.20 -5.58 0.57
C ASP A 281 14.41 -5.39 1.89
N LEU A 282 14.96 -5.80 3.02
CA LEU A 282 14.36 -5.72 4.36
C LEU A 282 14.98 -4.62 5.24
N GLU A 283 15.87 -3.76 4.70
CA GLU A 283 16.64 -2.78 5.49
C GLU A 283 15.77 -1.82 6.35
N LEU A 284 14.54 -1.55 5.93
CA LEU A 284 13.62 -0.69 6.68
C LEU A 284 12.94 -1.41 7.85
N ASN A 285 12.68 -2.71 7.70
CA ASN A 285 11.94 -3.55 8.64
C ASN A 285 12.85 -4.38 9.56
N LEU A 286 14.06 -4.73 9.11
CA LEU A 286 14.97 -5.61 9.85
C LEU A 286 15.88 -4.81 10.80
N LYS A 287 15.75 -5.10 12.09
CA LYS A 287 16.58 -4.58 13.18
C LYS A 287 17.58 -5.63 13.64
N ILE A 288 18.66 -5.19 14.28
CA ILE A 288 19.70 -6.08 14.80
C ILE A 288 20.02 -5.71 16.24
N PHE A 289 20.07 -6.71 17.13
CA PHE A 289 20.49 -6.54 18.51
C PHE A 289 21.65 -7.49 18.84
N CYS A 290 22.81 -6.92 19.09
CA CYS A 290 24.03 -7.67 19.32
C CYS A 290 24.23 -7.97 20.82
N LEU A 291 24.45 -9.25 21.15
CA LEU A 291 24.71 -9.75 22.50
C LEU A 291 26.04 -10.49 22.53
N ASP A 292 26.90 -10.14 23.48
CA ASP A 292 28.24 -10.73 23.62
C ASP A 292 28.24 -11.97 24.51
N PHE A 293 27.60 -13.05 24.03
CA PHE A 293 27.57 -14.33 24.73
C PHE A 293 28.85 -15.14 24.48
N LYS A 294 29.24 -15.93 25.49
CA LYS A 294 30.48 -16.73 25.47
C LYS A 294 30.25 -18.24 25.34
N THR A 295 29.02 -18.72 25.52
CA THR A 295 28.68 -20.14 25.47
C THR A 295 27.44 -20.41 24.61
N ILE A 296 27.36 -21.63 24.06
CA ILE A 296 26.18 -22.10 23.31
C ILE A 296 24.91 -22.02 24.15
N PHE A 297 25.00 -22.34 25.46
CA PHE A 297 23.84 -22.29 26.34
C PHE A 297 23.33 -20.86 26.57
N GLN A 298 24.22 -19.88 26.75
CA GLN A 298 23.82 -18.46 26.79
C GLN A 298 23.12 -18.03 25.50
N ALA A 299 23.65 -18.41 24.34
CA ALA A 299 23.00 -18.11 23.07
C ALA A 299 21.65 -18.82 22.88
N ALA A 300 21.49 -20.05 23.38
CA ALA A 300 20.20 -20.73 23.38
C ALA A 300 19.17 -19.98 24.23
N CYS A 301 19.61 -19.37 25.34
CA CYS A 301 18.78 -18.53 26.22
C CYS A 301 18.58 -17.09 25.71
N ALA A 302 19.16 -16.71 24.55
CA ALA A 302 19.18 -15.33 24.07
C ALA A 302 17.78 -14.70 23.97
N ARG A 303 16.76 -15.50 23.64
CA ARG A 303 15.37 -15.03 23.52
C ARG A 303 14.82 -14.38 24.80
N LEU A 304 15.40 -14.72 25.95
CA LEU A 304 15.03 -14.17 27.26
C LEU A 304 15.56 -12.74 27.50
N PHE A 305 16.44 -12.24 26.63
CA PHE A 305 17.06 -10.92 26.73
C PHE A 305 16.34 -9.84 25.92
N ILE A 306 15.16 -10.14 25.36
CA ILE A 306 14.41 -9.19 24.51
C ILE A 306 14.11 -7.85 25.20
N PHE A 307 13.86 -7.87 26.52
CA PHE A 307 13.60 -6.65 27.29
C PHE A 307 14.82 -5.75 27.52
N ASP A 308 16.02 -6.23 27.14
CA ASP A 308 17.25 -5.42 27.15
C ASP A 308 17.45 -4.69 25.80
N TYR A 309 16.60 -4.94 24.81
CA TYR A 309 16.65 -4.24 23.52
C TYR A 309 16.31 -2.74 23.71
N PRO A 310 17.18 -1.79 23.29
CA PRO A 310 16.99 -0.37 23.61
C PRO A 310 15.69 0.24 23.08
N GLU A 311 15.16 -0.27 21.97
CA GLU A 311 13.93 0.24 21.34
C GLU A 311 12.69 -0.56 21.74
N ILE A 312 12.78 -1.44 22.75
CA ILE A 312 11.67 -2.33 23.14
C ILE A 312 10.40 -1.57 23.51
N SER A 313 10.51 -0.36 24.05
CA SER A 313 9.37 0.49 24.43
C SER A 313 8.51 0.94 23.25
N GLY A 314 9.00 0.80 22.01
CA GLY A 314 8.24 1.09 20.79
C GLY A 314 7.32 -0.04 20.32
N TYR A 315 7.26 -1.17 21.03
CA TYR A 315 6.52 -2.37 20.61
C TYR A 315 5.43 -2.80 21.59
N GLU A 316 4.29 -3.28 21.07
CA GLU A 316 3.13 -3.74 21.87
C GLU A 316 3.13 -5.25 22.04
N LYS A 317 3.07 -5.99 20.93
CA LYS A 317 3.13 -7.45 20.94
C LYS A 317 4.46 -7.92 20.38
N LEU A 318 4.98 -8.97 21.02
CA LEU A 318 6.27 -9.56 20.71
C LEU A 318 6.03 -11.02 20.32
N LEU A 319 6.46 -11.41 19.12
CA LEU A 319 6.41 -12.77 18.60
C LEU A 319 7.83 -13.32 18.42
N TYR A 320 8.23 -14.25 19.27
CA TYR A 320 9.45 -15.00 19.08
C TYR A 320 9.24 -16.12 18.05
N LEU A 321 10.21 -16.29 17.14
CA LEU A 321 10.30 -17.40 16.21
C LEU A 321 11.71 -18.01 16.23
N ASP A 322 11.80 -19.33 16.38
CA ASP A 322 13.05 -20.05 16.07
C ASP A 322 13.41 -19.96 14.57
N THR A 323 14.69 -20.13 14.25
CA THR A 323 15.16 -20.03 12.86
C THR A 323 14.72 -21.19 11.98
N ASP A 324 14.28 -22.31 12.55
CA ASP A 324 13.78 -23.50 11.86
C ASP A 324 12.27 -23.44 11.57
N ILE A 325 11.80 -22.24 11.22
CA ILE A 325 10.40 -21.93 10.92
C ILE A 325 10.25 -21.52 9.45
N ILE A 326 9.15 -21.96 8.83
CA ILE A 326 8.67 -21.46 7.53
C ILE A 326 7.33 -20.75 7.73
N ILE A 327 7.20 -19.55 7.15
CA ILE A 327 5.94 -18.82 7.07
C ILE A 327 5.17 -19.29 5.83
N LYS A 328 3.92 -19.72 6.01
CA LYS A 328 3.03 -20.24 4.95
C LYS A 328 1.85 -19.30 4.64
N GLY A 329 1.62 -18.29 5.48
CA GLY A 329 0.54 -17.32 5.33
C GLY A 329 0.86 -16.01 6.03
N ASP A 330 -0.10 -15.09 6.03
CA ASP A 330 0.10 -13.76 6.62
C ASP A 330 0.20 -13.84 8.14
N LEU A 331 1.17 -13.11 8.73
CA LEU A 331 1.36 -13.02 10.17
C LEU A 331 0.50 -11.93 10.82
N ALA A 332 -0.04 -10.97 10.06
CA ALA A 332 -0.91 -9.92 10.62
C ALA A 332 -2.05 -10.48 11.51
N PRO A 333 -2.76 -11.57 11.14
CA PRO A 333 -3.78 -12.17 12.01
C PRO A 333 -3.28 -12.61 13.39
N VAL A 334 -2.01 -13.03 13.52
CA VAL A 334 -1.40 -13.43 14.81
C VAL A 334 -1.40 -12.24 15.78
N PHE A 335 -1.09 -11.05 15.28
CA PHE A 335 -1.07 -9.83 16.08
C PHE A 335 -2.45 -9.24 16.35
N THR A 336 -3.49 -9.65 15.61
CA THR A 336 -4.88 -9.25 15.91
C THR A 336 -5.55 -10.08 17.00
N LEU A 337 -4.91 -11.17 17.44
CA LEU A 337 -5.47 -12.02 18.50
C LEU A 337 -5.68 -11.23 19.80
N PRO A 338 -6.83 -11.42 20.47
CA PRO A 338 -7.07 -10.87 21.79
C PRO A 338 -6.27 -11.70 22.81
N ILE A 339 -5.02 -11.29 23.06
CA ILE A 339 -4.13 -11.94 24.01
C ILE A 339 -4.23 -11.27 25.39
N GLU A 340 -4.19 -12.09 26.43
CA GLU A 340 -4.02 -11.61 27.81
C GLU A 340 -2.52 -11.36 28.10
N ASP A 341 -2.20 -10.85 29.28
CA ASP A 341 -0.81 -10.64 29.72
C ASP A 341 -0.16 -11.95 30.21
N LEU A 342 -0.15 -12.95 29.32
CA LEU A 342 0.35 -14.31 29.51
C LEU A 342 1.39 -14.65 28.44
N LEU A 343 2.24 -15.64 28.74
CA LEU A 343 3.16 -16.19 27.74
C LEU A 343 2.40 -17.20 26.87
N HIS A 344 2.11 -16.82 25.63
CA HIS A 344 1.39 -17.69 24.71
C HIS A 344 2.37 -18.53 23.92
N GLY A 345 2.21 -19.84 23.90
CA GLY A 345 3.06 -20.75 23.15
C GLY A 345 2.28 -21.93 22.58
N ILE A 346 2.99 -22.93 22.08
CA ILE A 346 2.38 -24.13 21.50
C ILE A 346 2.44 -25.28 22.48
N GLN A 347 1.30 -25.92 22.69
CA GLN A 347 1.19 -27.14 23.46
C GLN A 347 2.06 -28.24 22.85
N SER A 348 3.00 -28.76 23.63
CA SER A 348 3.82 -29.93 23.27
C SER A 348 4.26 -30.65 24.54
N GLY A 349 4.45 -31.97 24.44
CA GLY A 349 4.89 -32.84 25.54
C GLY A 349 4.09 -32.67 26.84
N ASN A 350 4.74 -33.02 27.95
CA ASN A 350 4.21 -32.83 29.30
C ASN A 350 5.36 -32.56 30.28
N ILE A 351 5.02 -31.96 31.42
CA ILE A 351 6.00 -31.53 32.43
C ILE A 351 6.73 -32.68 33.14
N TRP A 352 6.29 -33.94 32.97
CA TRP A 352 7.01 -35.13 33.46
C TRP A 352 8.32 -35.41 32.69
N SER A 353 8.49 -34.84 31.50
CA SER A 353 9.73 -34.95 30.74
C SER A 353 10.77 -33.90 31.17
N GLN A 354 12.05 -34.29 31.24
CA GLN A 354 13.16 -33.36 31.53
C GLN A 354 13.24 -32.22 30.50
N SER A 355 12.83 -32.48 29.25
CA SER A 355 12.72 -31.46 28.18
C SER A 355 11.69 -30.37 28.47
N PHE A 356 10.81 -30.60 29.45
CA PHE A 356 9.74 -29.68 29.87
C PHE A 356 9.83 -29.30 31.35
N GLY A 357 10.95 -29.59 32.01
CA GLY A 357 11.24 -29.10 33.36
C GLY A 357 10.95 -30.05 34.51
N ALA A 358 10.82 -31.36 34.26
CA ALA A 358 10.53 -32.35 35.32
C ALA A 358 11.43 -32.24 36.55
N GLN A 359 12.70 -31.90 36.35
CA GLN A 359 13.70 -31.69 37.39
C GLN A 359 13.44 -30.49 38.32
N PHE A 360 12.50 -29.61 37.97
CA PHE A 360 12.18 -28.39 38.72
C PHE A 360 10.83 -28.46 39.44
N PHE A 361 9.92 -29.36 39.01
CA PHE A 361 8.57 -29.47 39.57
C PHE A 361 8.50 -30.38 40.80
N ASN A 362 7.62 -30.02 41.74
CA ASN A 362 7.20 -30.90 42.82
C ASN A 362 5.88 -31.61 42.43
N PHE A 363 5.97 -32.84 41.94
CA PHE A 363 4.80 -33.61 41.48
C PHE A 363 3.87 -34.10 42.60
N ALA A 364 4.17 -33.81 43.86
CA ALA A 364 3.19 -33.94 44.94
C ALA A 364 2.14 -32.82 44.89
N GLU A 365 2.43 -31.70 44.22
CA GLU A 365 1.61 -30.49 44.18
C GLU A 365 1.05 -30.18 42.78
N ILE A 366 1.64 -30.75 41.73
CA ILE A 366 1.25 -30.49 40.34
C ILE A 366 1.05 -31.80 39.57
N ASP A 367 0.04 -31.82 38.70
CA ASP A 367 -0.24 -32.96 37.82
C ASP A 367 0.87 -33.13 36.77
N GLN A 368 1.61 -34.23 36.85
CA GLN A 368 2.70 -34.57 35.93
C GLN A 368 2.26 -34.69 34.47
N SER A 369 0.96 -34.91 34.20
CA SER A 369 0.41 -35.03 32.85
C SER A 369 0.14 -33.68 32.18
N LEU A 370 0.30 -32.58 32.92
CA LEU A 370 0.04 -31.23 32.41
C LEU A 370 0.90 -30.94 31.16
N PRO A 371 0.27 -30.49 30.06
CA PRO A 371 0.99 -30.20 28.83
C PRO A 371 1.92 -29.00 29.00
N GLY A 372 3.10 -29.09 28.41
CA GLY A 372 4.08 -28.01 28.40
C GLY A 372 3.88 -27.04 27.23
N ILE A 373 4.87 -26.15 27.08
CA ILE A 373 5.03 -25.18 26.00
C ILE A 373 6.29 -25.54 25.20
N ASN A 374 6.16 -25.67 23.89
CA ASN A 374 7.29 -25.60 22.98
C ASN A 374 7.78 -24.14 22.90
N SER A 375 9.05 -23.90 23.20
CA SER A 375 9.57 -22.53 23.32
C SER A 375 9.89 -21.85 21.99
N GLY A 376 9.81 -22.56 20.84
CA GLY A 376 10.21 -22.03 19.54
C GLY A 376 9.23 -21.08 18.88
N THR A 377 8.04 -20.91 19.45
CA THR A 377 7.10 -19.86 19.06
C THR A 377 6.41 -19.31 20.30
N LEU A 378 6.66 -18.04 20.62
CA LEU A 378 6.11 -17.39 21.81
C LEU A 378 5.50 -16.05 21.45
N LEU A 379 4.23 -15.81 21.78
CA LEU A 379 3.54 -14.54 21.62
C LEU A 379 3.21 -13.94 23.00
N PHE A 380 3.52 -12.67 23.21
CA PHE A 380 3.26 -12.00 24.49
C PHE A 380 3.16 -10.49 24.34
N LEU A 381 2.56 -9.85 25.34
CA LEU A 381 2.55 -8.39 25.48
C LEU A 381 3.91 -7.90 26.00
N ASN A 382 4.36 -6.75 25.50
CA ASN A 382 5.44 -5.99 26.10
C ASN A 382 4.95 -5.33 27.39
N SER A 383 4.99 -6.10 28.48
CA SER A 383 4.47 -5.70 29.78
C SER A 383 5.53 -5.87 30.87
N GLU A 384 5.33 -5.16 31.98
CA GLU A 384 6.16 -5.33 33.17
C GLU A 384 6.00 -6.74 33.76
N ASN A 385 4.82 -7.37 33.62
CA ASN A 385 4.60 -8.74 34.07
C ASN A 385 5.47 -9.73 33.29
N MET A 386 5.49 -9.62 31.97
CA MET A 386 6.28 -10.49 31.10
C MET A 386 7.78 -10.26 31.27
N LYS A 387 8.19 -9.00 31.44
CA LYS A 387 9.57 -8.64 31.80
C LYS A 387 10.01 -9.31 33.10
N ASN A 388 9.14 -9.29 34.13
CA ASN A 388 9.43 -9.93 35.41
C ASN A 388 9.49 -11.46 35.30
N LEU A 389 8.62 -12.10 34.50
CA LEU A 389 8.70 -13.53 34.23
C LEU A 389 10.05 -13.90 33.58
N PHE A 390 10.44 -13.17 32.53
CA PHE A 390 11.72 -13.39 31.85
C PHE A 390 12.92 -13.15 32.79
N GLY A 391 12.83 -12.15 33.67
CA GLY A 391 13.82 -11.90 34.73
C GLY A 391 13.98 -13.07 35.71
N ARG A 392 12.88 -13.69 36.14
CA ARG A 392 12.92 -14.88 37.02
C ARG A 392 13.55 -16.09 36.31
N ILE A 393 13.19 -16.31 35.05
CA ILE A 393 13.76 -17.39 34.23
C ILE A 393 15.28 -17.17 34.09
N ARG A 394 15.71 -15.95 33.73
CA ARG A 394 17.12 -15.59 33.61
C ARG A 394 17.90 -15.82 34.90
N ASN A 395 17.37 -15.37 36.03
CA ASN A 395 18.00 -15.57 37.34
C ASN A 395 18.15 -17.07 37.67
N HIS A 396 17.14 -17.89 37.35
CA HIS A 396 17.24 -19.34 37.55
C HIS A 396 18.31 -19.97 36.63
N VAL A 397 18.38 -19.58 35.35
CA VAL A 397 19.43 -20.04 34.42
C VAL A 397 20.83 -19.66 34.93
N GLU A 398 20.99 -18.44 35.43
CA GLU A 398 22.27 -17.96 35.99
C GLU A 398 22.70 -18.77 37.21
N ILE A 399 21.80 -18.95 38.19
CA ILE A 399 22.07 -19.79 39.38
C ILE A 399 22.44 -21.21 38.95
N PHE A 400 21.66 -21.81 38.05
CA PHE A 400 21.87 -23.17 37.58
C PHE A 400 23.24 -23.34 36.89
N THR A 401 23.66 -22.32 36.13
CA THR A 401 24.98 -22.28 35.46
C THR A 401 26.10 -22.10 36.47
N ASN A 402 25.96 -21.18 37.43
CA ASN A 402 26.96 -20.90 38.47
C ASN A 402 27.18 -22.09 39.41
N GLU A 403 26.14 -22.91 39.62
CA GLU A 403 26.23 -24.16 40.38
C GLU A 403 26.90 -25.31 39.59
N GLY A 404 27.23 -25.11 38.31
CA GLY A 404 27.89 -26.11 37.48
C GLY A 404 27.01 -27.32 37.14
N LYS A 405 25.69 -27.16 37.15
CA LYS A 405 24.74 -28.24 36.84
C LYS A 405 24.76 -28.59 35.34
N GLU A 406 24.39 -29.83 35.03
CA GLU A 406 24.32 -30.31 33.64
C GLU A 406 23.27 -29.56 32.83
N ILE A 407 23.67 -29.02 31.68
CA ILE A 407 22.79 -28.24 30.80
C ILE A 407 21.65 -29.12 30.29
N PRO A 408 20.38 -28.69 30.43
CA PRO A 408 19.25 -29.48 29.94
C PRO A 408 19.32 -29.71 28.43
N TYR A 409 18.88 -30.89 27.98
CA TYR A 409 18.89 -31.27 26.56
C TYR A 409 18.12 -30.28 25.66
N CYS A 410 16.99 -29.76 26.14
CA CYS A 410 16.19 -28.74 25.45
C CYS A 410 16.53 -27.30 25.88
N MET A 411 17.73 -27.07 26.40
CA MET A 411 18.30 -25.76 26.72
C MET A 411 17.42 -24.93 27.67
N ASP A 412 16.82 -23.84 27.18
CA ASP A 412 16.04 -22.86 27.94
C ASP A 412 14.58 -23.29 28.17
N GLN A 413 14.04 -24.18 27.32
CA GLN A 413 12.64 -24.62 27.38
C GLN A 413 12.19 -25.16 28.76
N PRO A 414 12.98 -25.99 29.48
CA PRO A 414 12.63 -26.47 30.81
C PRO A 414 12.45 -25.34 31.83
N PHE A 415 13.26 -24.28 31.75
CA PHE A 415 13.17 -23.13 32.65
C PHE A 415 11.95 -22.26 32.35
N ILE A 416 11.66 -22.05 31.06
CA ILE A 416 10.46 -21.33 30.60
C ILE A 416 9.20 -22.04 31.10
N ASN A 417 9.10 -23.35 30.87
CA ASN A 417 7.97 -24.16 31.32
C ASN A 417 7.80 -24.08 32.84
N TYR A 418 8.89 -24.27 33.60
CA TYR A 418 8.82 -24.23 35.05
C TYR A 418 8.22 -22.94 35.60
N HIS A 419 8.77 -21.78 35.23
CA HIS A 419 8.30 -20.50 35.78
C HIS A 419 6.93 -20.09 35.23
N ALA A 420 6.68 -20.29 33.93
CA ALA A 420 5.40 -19.90 33.34
C ALA A 420 4.23 -20.72 33.91
N ILE A 421 4.42 -22.03 34.12
CA ILE A 421 3.39 -22.91 34.68
C ILE A 421 3.23 -22.71 36.18
N LYS A 422 4.34 -22.66 36.93
CA LYS A 422 4.32 -22.43 38.39
C LYS A 422 3.58 -21.15 38.75
N ASP A 423 3.79 -20.08 37.99
CA ASP A 423 3.19 -18.78 38.25
C ASP A 423 1.81 -18.62 37.57
N SER A 424 1.31 -19.63 36.85
CA SER A 424 0.07 -19.58 36.05
C SER A 424 0.06 -18.43 35.03
N LEU A 425 1.22 -18.11 34.44
CA LEU A 425 1.43 -17.02 33.49
C LEU A 425 1.56 -17.51 32.04
N TYR A 426 0.74 -18.47 31.63
CA TYR A 426 0.85 -19.07 30.31
C TYR A 426 -0.48 -19.42 29.66
N ASN A 427 -0.46 -19.51 28.32
CA ASN A 427 -1.51 -20.12 27.52
C ASN A 427 -0.89 -20.91 26.36
N ASN A 428 -1.04 -22.23 26.36
CA ASN A 428 -0.45 -23.09 25.33
C ASN A 428 -1.44 -23.58 24.27
N THR A 429 -2.67 -23.03 24.25
CA THR A 429 -3.72 -23.50 23.33
C THR A 429 -4.13 -22.46 22.30
N LEU A 430 -4.02 -21.16 22.61
CA LEU A 430 -4.49 -20.08 21.74
C LEU A 430 -3.82 -20.09 20.35
N LEU A 431 -2.54 -20.42 20.28
CA LEU A 431 -1.78 -20.40 19.03
C LEU A 431 -1.91 -21.71 18.22
N ASN A 432 -2.50 -22.78 18.79
CA ASN A 432 -2.61 -24.07 18.13
C ASN A 432 -3.28 -24.04 16.75
N PRO A 433 -4.28 -23.18 16.45
CA PRO A 433 -4.83 -23.09 15.09
C PRO A 433 -3.88 -22.47 14.05
N LEU A 434 -2.91 -21.66 14.50
CA LEU A 434 -2.06 -20.82 13.65
C LEU A 434 -0.64 -21.34 13.47
N VAL A 435 -0.16 -22.22 14.36
CA VAL A 435 1.20 -22.76 14.33
C VAL A 435 1.17 -24.28 14.23
N SER A 436 1.70 -24.82 13.14
CA SER A 436 1.93 -26.25 12.98
C SER A 436 3.30 -26.63 13.54
N LEU A 437 3.32 -27.62 14.44
CA LEU A 437 4.54 -28.17 15.01
C LEU A 437 4.86 -29.52 14.36
N PHE A 438 5.89 -29.56 13.50
CA PHE A 438 6.28 -30.75 12.75
C PHE A 438 7.30 -31.60 13.53
N GLU A 439 6.79 -32.54 14.31
CA GLU A 439 7.57 -33.50 15.11
C GLU A 439 7.61 -34.87 14.42
N GLY A 440 8.80 -35.44 14.21
CA GLY A 440 8.97 -36.83 13.76
C GLY A 440 8.46 -37.15 12.34
N ASN A 441 7.18 -37.48 12.21
CA ASN A 441 6.54 -37.99 10.97
C ASN A 441 5.90 -36.90 10.09
N ASP A 442 6.03 -35.63 10.49
CA ASP A 442 5.60 -34.44 9.77
C ASP A 442 4.08 -34.35 9.50
N ALA A 443 3.27 -35.06 10.28
CA ALA A 443 1.82 -34.97 10.26
C ALA A 443 1.33 -33.90 11.24
N VAL A 444 0.43 -33.02 10.79
CA VAL A 444 -0.19 -31.98 11.62
C VAL A 444 -1.66 -31.80 11.27
N ASP A 445 -2.51 -31.67 12.27
CA ASP A 445 -3.98 -31.60 12.08
C ASP A 445 -4.47 -30.20 11.67
N ASN A 446 -3.68 -29.17 11.96
CA ASN A 446 -4.00 -27.76 11.72
C ASN A 446 -3.40 -27.20 10.43
N TYR A 447 -2.91 -28.05 9.50
CA TYR A 447 -2.21 -27.60 8.30
C TYR A 447 -3.02 -26.60 7.46
N ALA A 448 -4.35 -26.74 7.41
CA ALA A 448 -5.21 -25.88 6.62
C ALA A 448 -5.27 -24.44 7.14
N THR A 449 -5.20 -24.25 8.47
CA THR A 449 -5.34 -22.95 9.13
C THR A 449 -4.01 -22.34 9.55
N SER A 450 -2.95 -23.13 9.66
CA SER A 450 -1.67 -22.65 10.13
C SER A 450 -0.99 -21.71 9.14
N VAL A 451 -0.34 -20.69 9.71
CA VAL A 451 0.47 -19.69 9.00
C VAL A 451 1.94 -19.80 9.36
N ILE A 452 2.28 -20.40 10.50
CA ILE A 452 3.64 -20.68 10.97
C ILE A 452 3.87 -22.20 10.97
N CYS A 453 4.98 -22.67 10.43
CA CYS A 453 5.35 -24.09 10.38
C CYS A 453 6.72 -24.29 11.03
N HIS A 454 6.75 -24.91 12.21
CA HIS A 454 7.97 -25.11 13.01
C HIS A 454 8.52 -26.54 12.84
N PHE A 455 9.77 -26.66 12.36
CA PHE A 455 10.48 -27.92 12.09
C PHE A 455 11.38 -28.32 13.27
N SER A 456 10.77 -28.52 14.44
CA SER A 456 11.46 -28.66 15.73
C SER A 456 12.39 -29.89 15.84
N PHE A 457 12.10 -30.98 15.12
CA PHE A 457 12.81 -32.26 15.22
C PHE A 457 13.72 -32.59 14.00
N PRO A 458 14.84 -33.34 14.16
CA PRO A 458 15.51 -33.66 15.42
C PRO A 458 16.30 -32.47 15.93
N ILE A 459 16.40 -32.38 17.26
CA ILE A 459 17.08 -31.29 17.95
C ILE A 459 18.56 -31.27 17.55
N GLY A 460 19.08 -30.07 17.24
CA GLY A 460 20.50 -29.84 16.93
C GLY A 460 20.99 -30.30 15.55
N ASN A 461 20.15 -30.89 14.69
CA ASN A 461 20.57 -31.37 13.37
C ASN A 461 20.26 -30.36 12.25
N PHE A 462 21.22 -29.47 11.96
CA PHE A 462 21.08 -28.47 10.91
C PHE A 462 20.75 -29.08 9.54
N GLY A 463 21.51 -30.08 9.08
CA GLY A 463 21.38 -30.61 7.72
C GLY A 463 19.99 -31.21 7.44
N HIS A 464 19.45 -31.95 8.41
CA HIS A 464 18.11 -32.51 8.32
C HIS A 464 17.03 -31.43 8.33
N LYS A 465 17.14 -30.43 9.22
CA LYS A 465 16.20 -29.29 9.28
C LYS A 465 16.20 -28.47 7.99
N PHE A 466 17.40 -28.11 7.50
CA PHE A 466 17.55 -27.34 6.28
C PHE A 466 16.92 -28.06 5.08
N HIS A 467 17.16 -29.36 4.93
CA HIS A 467 16.56 -30.15 3.86
C HIS A 467 15.03 -30.14 3.94
N ARG A 468 14.45 -30.45 5.12
CA ARG A 468 12.99 -30.48 5.32
C ARG A 468 12.34 -29.12 5.04
N MET A 469 12.90 -28.04 5.59
CA MET A 469 12.40 -26.69 5.38
C MET A 469 12.47 -26.26 3.91
N ARG A 470 13.58 -26.56 3.23
CA ARG A 470 13.77 -26.24 1.81
C ARG A 470 12.78 -26.97 0.92
N GLU A 471 12.63 -28.29 1.09
CA GLU A 471 11.66 -29.08 0.31
C GLU A 471 10.22 -28.62 0.58
N PHE A 472 9.91 -28.30 1.83
CA PHE A 472 8.61 -27.73 2.19
C PHE A 472 8.36 -26.38 1.51
N LEU A 473 9.34 -25.45 1.55
CA LEU A 473 9.23 -24.14 0.91
C LEU A 473 9.01 -24.27 -0.60
N LEU A 474 9.80 -25.12 -1.28
CA LEU A 474 9.66 -25.39 -2.72
C LEU A 474 8.26 -25.92 -3.06
N LYS A 475 7.73 -26.82 -2.23
CA LYS A 475 6.39 -27.37 -2.38
C LYS A 475 5.32 -26.26 -2.27
N ILE A 476 5.36 -25.43 -1.23
CA ILE A 476 4.32 -24.39 -1.04
C ILE A 476 4.41 -23.26 -2.07
N LEU A 477 5.61 -22.92 -2.55
CA LEU A 477 5.82 -21.94 -3.62
C LEU A 477 5.17 -22.37 -4.94
N SER A 478 5.06 -23.67 -5.19
CA SER A 478 4.54 -24.24 -6.43
C SER A 478 3.03 -24.50 -6.41
N ILE A 479 2.33 -24.19 -5.32
CA ILE A 479 0.88 -24.44 -5.19
C ILE A 479 0.10 -23.47 -6.07
N GLN A 480 -0.63 -24.03 -7.03
CA GLN A 480 -1.62 -23.30 -7.84
C GLN A 480 -2.97 -23.27 -7.12
N LYS A 481 -3.54 -22.07 -6.95
CA LYS A 481 -4.92 -21.83 -6.49
C LYS A 481 -5.77 -21.50 -7.72
N HIS A 482 -6.77 -22.32 -8.02
CA HIS A 482 -7.69 -22.04 -9.13
C HIS A 482 -8.72 -20.95 -8.74
N MET A 483 -9.22 -20.24 -9.74
CA MET A 483 -10.18 -19.12 -9.70
C MET A 483 -9.61 -17.74 -9.37
N TYR A 484 -8.99 -17.06 -10.34
CA TYR A 484 -9.14 -15.60 -10.51
C TYR A 484 -8.98 -15.25 -11.99
N PRO A 485 -9.66 -14.22 -12.52
CA PRO A 485 -9.25 -13.62 -13.79
C PRO A 485 -7.79 -13.15 -13.65
N SER A 486 -6.95 -13.42 -14.65
CA SER A 486 -5.56 -12.96 -14.66
C SER A 486 -5.55 -11.45 -14.43
N PRO A 487 -4.73 -10.91 -13.50
CA PRO A 487 -4.58 -9.47 -13.40
C PRO A 487 -4.04 -8.95 -14.73
N ASP A 488 -4.48 -7.76 -15.12
CA ASP A 488 -4.07 -7.17 -16.37
C ASP A 488 -2.73 -6.44 -16.20
N ILE A 489 -1.67 -7.25 -16.22
CA ILE A 489 -0.27 -6.85 -16.30
C ILE A 489 0.23 -6.79 -17.76
N THR A 490 -0.67 -6.95 -18.74
CA THR A 490 -0.31 -6.97 -20.15
C THR A 490 0.32 -5.64 -20.58
N GLY A 491 1.43 -5.72 -21.31
CA GLY A 491 2.18 -4.55 -21.76
C GLY A 491 3.10 -3.96 -20.70
N ASN A 492 3.04 -4.40 -19.44
CA ASN A 492 3.97 -3.95 -18.42
C ASN A 492 5.35 -4.59 -18.62
N LYS A 493 6.38 -3.79 -18.38
CA LYS A 493 7.77 -4.21 -18.34
C LYS A 493 8.34 -3.87 -16.97
N TYR A 494 9.07 -4.81 -16.40
CA TYR A 494 9.67 -4.68 -15.08
C TYR A 494 11.19 -4.85 -15.18
N SER A 495 11.93 -4.18 -14.30
CA SER A 495 13.35 -4.46 -14.10
C SER A 495 13.54 -5.86 -13.51
N TRP A 496 14.67 -6.49 -13.83
CA TRP A 496 15.14 -7.69 -13.14
C TRP A 496 16.31 -7.31 -12.24
N GLY A 497 16.02 -7.13 -10.95
CA GLY A 497 16.91 -6.53 -9.95
C GLY A 497 16.61 -5.05 -9.70
N PRO A 498 17.57 -4.32 -9.07
CA PRO A 498 17.46 -2.89 -8.78
C PRO A 498 17.06 -2.08 -10.03
N ARG A 499 16.56 -0.84 -9.88
CA ARG A 499 15.99 -0.05 -10.99
C ARG A 499 16.89 0.13 -12.24
N GLN A 500 18.20 -0.08 -12.15
CA GLN A 500 19.15 -0.14 -13.28
C GLN A 500 19.53 -1.59 -13.68
N GLY A 501 18.60 -2.54 -13.49
CA GLY A 501 18.84 -3.97 -13.27
C GLY A 501 19.64 -4.75 -14.31
N LYS A 502 19.87 -6.03 -14.01
CA LYS A 502 20.63 -6.98 -14.87
C LYS A 502 19.86 -7.42 -16.12
N GLY A 503 18.60 -6.99 -16.24
CA GLY A 503 17.69 -7.36 -17.30
C GLY A 503 16.27 -6.84 -17.06
N PHE A 504 15.30 -7.43 -17.74
CA PHE A 504 13.89 -7.10 -17.69
C PHE A 504 13.01 -8.35 -17.76
N LEU A 505 11.77 -8.19 -17.33
CA LEU A 505 10.64 -9.10 -17.57
C LEU A 505 9.49 -8.29 -18.17
N LYS A 506 9.04 -8.64 -19.38
CA LYS A 506 7.95 -7.99 -20.09
C LYS A 506 6.80 -8.96 -20.27
N PHE A 507 5.59 -8.49 -20.02
CA PHE A 507 4.38 -9.26 -20.24
C PHE A 507 3.69 -8.80 -21.52
N SER A 508 3.25 -9.74 -22.34
CA SER A 508 2.52 -9.49 -23.58
C SER A 508 1.41 -10.53 -23.76
N ILE A 509 0.57 -10.35 -24.76
CA ILE A 509 -0.46 -11.33 -25.14
C ILE A 509 -0.13 -11.88 -26.51
N ASP A 510 -0.35 -13.18 -26.71
CA ASP A 510 -0.31 -13.79 -28.04
C ASP A 510 -1.64 -13.67 -28.79
N GLU A 511 -1.66 -14.20 -30.00
CA GLU A 511 -2.81 -14.23 -30.91
C GLU A 511 -4.02 -14.99 -30.34
N THR A 512 -3.79 -15.84 -29.33
CA THR A 512 -4.77 -16.69 -28.65
C THR A 512 -5.15 -16.19 -27.25
N TRP A 513 -4.74 -14.96 -26.88
CA TRP A 513 -4.98 -14.35 -25.57
C TRP A 513 -4.29 -15.01 -24.39
N ASN A 514 -3.25 -15.79 -24.66
CA ASN A 514 -2.40 -16.31 -23.59
C ASN A 514 -1.37 -15.24 -23.21
N LEU A 515 -1.25 -15.00 -21.90
CA LEU A 515 -0.24 -14.11 -21.34
C LEU A 515 1.14 -14.75 -21.56
N LEU A 516 2.00 -14.05 -22.30
CA LEU A 516 3.39 -14.41 -22.55
C LEU A 516 4.33 -13.58 -21.68
N ALA A 517 5.48 -14.16 -21.38
CA ALA A 517 6.59 -13.49 -20.73
C ALA A 517 7.81 -13.45 -21.66
N GLU A 518 8.45 -12.28 -21.75
CA GLU A 518 9.72 -12.08 -22.42
C GLU A 518 10.73 -11.56 -21.41
N THR A 519 11.92 -12.15 -21.39
CA THR A 519 13.02 -11.71 -20.53
C THR A 519 14.18 -11.21 -21.38
N THR A 520 15.14 -10.54 -20.75
CA THR A 520 16.42 -10.20 -21.40
C THR A 520 17.14 -11.41 -21.99
N TRP A 521 16.91 -12.60 -21.43
CA TRP A 521 17.57 -13.83 -21.83
C TRP A 521 16.77 -14.64 -22.86
N GLY A 522 15.57 -14.18 -23.24
CA GLY A 522 14.73 -14.85 -24.22
C GLY A 522 13.28 -15.01 -23.76
N LYS A 523 12.51 -15.74 -24.55
CA LYS A 523 11.10 -16.04 -24.25
C LYS A 523 11.00 -16.93 -23.02
N ALA A 524 10.00 -16.67 -22.20
CA ALA A 524 9.70 -17.45 -21.01
C ALA A 524 8.29 -18.05 -21.08
N THR A 525 8.14 -19.25 -20.51
CA THR A 525 6.83 -19.84 -20.26
C THR A 525 6.27 -19.26 -18.96
N LEU A 526 4.94 -19.12 -18.89
CA LEU A 526 4.25 -18.49 -17.77
C LEU A 526 3.10 -19.39 -17.30
N ILE A 527 2.99 -19.58 -15.99
CA ILE A 527 1.87 -20.26 -15.34
C ILE A 527 1.35 -19.34 -14.23
N THR A 528 0.04 -19.06 -14.23
CA THR A 528 -0.59 -18.31 -13.15
C THR A 528 -0.82 -19.21 -11.95
N LEU A 529 -0.25 -18.85 -10.79
CA LEU A 529 -0.36 -19.60 -9.55
C LEU A 529 -1.52 -19.09 -8.69
N ASP A 530 -1.71 -17.78 -8.61
CA ASP A 530 -2.90 -17.10 -8.07
C ASP A 530 -3.01 -15.66 -8.62
N TYR A 531 -3.82 -14.79 -8.01
CA TYR A 531 -4.06 -13.43 -8.52
C TYR A 531 -2.79 -12.58 -8.65
N ASN A 532 -1.83 -12.67 -7.73
CA ASN A 532 -0.60 -11.86 -7.76
C ASN A 532 0.68 -12.71 -7.83
N ARG A 533 0.58 -14.04 -7.99
CA ARG A 533 1.73 -14.93 -8.13
C ARG A 533 1.76 -15.69 -9.44
N PHE A 534 2.95 -15.74 -10.01
CA PHE A 534 3.22 -16.36 -11.31
C PHE A 534 4.45 -17.24 -11.24
N SER A 535 4.43 -18.36 -11.94
CA SER A 535 5.64 -19.13 -12.25
C SER A 535 6.11 -18.73 -13.65
N VAL A 536 7.35 -18.27 -13.77
CA VAL A 536 7.98 -17.91 -15.05
C VAL A 536 9.21 -18.79 -15.24
N GLU A 537 9.38 -19.37 -16.43
CA GLU A 537 10.53 -20.23 -16.72
C GLU A 537 11.20 -19.90 -18.06
N TRP A 538 12.52 -19.77 -18.05
CA TRP A 538 13.36 -19.65 -19.25
C TRP A 538 14.67 -20.39 -19.02
N HIS A 539 15.20 -21.05 -20.05
CA HIS A 539 16.48 -21.77 -19.99
C HIS A 539 16.64 -22.68 -18.75
N ASN A 540 15.61 -23.45 -18.39
CA ASN A 540 15.54 -24.30 -17.18
C ASN A 540 15.70 -23.55 -15.84
N HIS A 541 15.53 -22.23 -15.84
CA HIS A 541 15.44 -21.41 -14.64
C HIS A 541 13.98 -21.09 -14.37
N ARG A 542 13.38 -21.71 -13.36
CA ARG A 542 11.98 -21.47 -12.97
C ARG A 542 11.93 -20.59 -11.74
N HIS A 543 11.19 -19.50 -11.84
CA HIS A 543 11.01 -18.50 -10.79
C HIS A 543 9.55 -18.44 -10.38
N VAL A 544 9.29 -18.29 -9.08
CA VAL A 544 7.98 -17.92 -8.55
C VAL A 544 8.02 -16.45 -8.17
N LEU A 545 7.20 -15.66 -8.85
CA LEU A 545 7.04 -14.23 -8.65
C LEU A 545 5.83 -13.96 -7.78
N LYS A 546 5.94 -12.94 -6.92
CA LYS A 546 4.82 -12.32 -6.20
C LYS A 546 4.84 -10.83 -6.43
N PHE A 547 3.78 -10.30 -7.01
CA PHE A 547 3.56 -8.86 -7.16
C PHE A 547 2.98 -8.27 -5.87
N ASN A 548 3.28 -7.00 -5.63
CA ASN A 548 2.54 -6.19 -4.66
C ASN A 548 1.14 -5.85 -5.20
N ASP A 549 0.28 -5.30 -4.33
CA ASP A 549 -1.15 -5.14 -4.64
C ASP A 549 -1.44 -4.21 -5.82
N ASP A 550 -0.58 -3.21 -6.06
CA ASP A 550 -0.69 -2.27 -7.19
C ASP A 550 0.10 -2.70 -8.44
N PHE A 551 0.75 -3.87 -8.40
CA PHE A 551 1.60 -4.41 -9.46
C PHE A 551 2.73 -3.46 -9.91
N SER A 552 3.16 -2.52 -9.05
CA SER A 552 4.29 -1.63 -9.33
C SER A 552 5.64 -2.31 -9.06
N SER A 553 5.66 -3.42 -8.32
CA SER A 553 6.87 -4.19 -8.06
C SER A 553 6.58 -5.68 -7.87
N PHE A 554 7.61 -6.51 -7.97
CA PHE A 554 7.54 -7.92 -7.62
C PHE A 554 8.78 -8.37 -6.85
N ILE A 555 8.63 -9.50 -6.18
CA ILE A 555 9.71 -10.32 -5.64
C ILE A 555 9.70 -11.67 -6.36
N SER A 556 10.83 -12.33 -6.45
CA SER A 556 11.01 -13.57 -7.20
C SER A 556 11.94 -14.51 -6.44
N ILE A 557 11.55 -15.77 -6.34
CA ILE A 557 12.36 -16.86 -5.78
C ILE A 557 12.56 -17.93 -6.86
N ARG A 558 13.81 -18.29 -7.14
CA ARG A 558 14.13 -19.36 -8.08
C ARG A 558 13.89 -20.73 -7.44
N ILE A 559 13.03 -21.52 -8.06
CA ILE A 559 12.70 -22.88 -7.62
C ILE A 559 13.31 -23.96 -8.51
N GLN A 560 13.85 -23.61 -9.69
CA GLN A 560 14.65 -24.50 -10.52
C GLN A 560 15.84 -23.71 -11.09
N PRO A 561 17.10 -24.17 -10.94
CA PRO A 561 17.50 -25.19 -9.96
C PRO A 561 17.06 -24.80 -8.54
N ASN A 562 16.95 -25.76 -7.63
CA ASN A 562 16.42 -25.58 -6.27
C ASN A 562 17.38 -24.80 -5.35
N ASP A 563 17.84 -23.63 -5.77
CA ASP A 563 18.80 -22.78 -5.06
C ASP A 563 18.15 -21.60 -4.31
N LEU A 564 16.85 -21.36 -4.54
CA LEU A 564 16.08 -20.32 -3.85
C LEU A 564 16.69 -18.93 -4.02
N ASP A 565 17.31 -18.66 -5.17
CA ASP A 565 17.86 -17.35 -5.51
C ASP A 565 16.75 -16.29 -5.46
N PHE A 566 17.03 -15.17 -4.80
CA PHE A 566 16.06 -14.10 -4.56
C PHE A 566 16.37 -12.87 -5.40
N ILE A 567 15.34 -12.27 -5.98
CA ILE A 567 15.46 -10.99 -6.67
C ILE A 567 14.15 -10.20 -6.61
N SER A 568 14.25 -8.88 -6.65
CA SER A 568 13.11 -7.97 -6.80
C SER A 568 13.12 -7.28 -8.16
N GLY A 569 11.98 -6.73 -8.55
CA GLY A 569 11.84 -5.98 -9.79
C GLY A 569 10.79 -4.88 -9.66
N PHE A 570 10.94 -3.83 -10.46
CA PHE A 570 10.08 -2.64 -10.41
C PHE A 570 9.52 -2.35 -11.79
N LEU A 571 8.27 -1.88 -11.84
CA LEU A 571 7.64 -1.45 -13.08
C LEU A 571 8.49 -0.35 -13.72
N ILE A 572 8.87 -0.56 -14.97
CA ILE A 572 9.55 0.43 -15.79
C ILE A 572 8.44 1.33 -16.37
N PRO A 573 8.40 2.63 -16.01
CA PRO A 573 7.40 3.53 -16.55
C PRO A 573 7.56 3.64 -18.06
N SER A 574 6.46 3.61 -18.81
CA SER A 574 6.47 3.69 -20.27
C SER A 574 5.64 4.87 -20.74
N ASN A 575 6.26 5.95 -21.20
CA ASN A 575 5.51 7.15 -21.58
C ASN A 575 4.69 6.95 -22.86
N LEU A 576 4.94 5.90 -23.64
CA LEU A 576 4.22 5.61 -24.86
C LEU A 576 3.23 4.45 -24.68
N ASN A 577 1.97 4.68 -25.03
CA ASN A 577 0.95 3.65 -25.19
C ASN A 577 0.52 3.58 -26.66
N ILE A 578 0.57 2.38 -27.25
CA ILE A 578 0.15 2.13 -28.63
C ILE A 578 -1.13 1.30 -28.63
N TYR A 579 -2.19 1.83 -29.23
CA TYR A 579 -3.49 1.19 -29.40
C TYR A 579 -3.76 0.95 -30.87
N GLY A 580 -4.53 -0.09 -31.18
CA GLY A 580 -4.90 -0.39 -32.56
C GLY A 580 -5.42 -1.81 -32.75
N ASP A 581 -5.48 -2.22 -34.00
CA ASP A 581 -5.65 -3.62 -34.41
C ASP A 581 -4.29 -4.29 -34.71
N SER A 582 -4.29 -5.35 -35.53
CA SER A 582 -3.04 -6.03 -35.92
C SER A 582 -2.02 -5.11 -36.59
N HIS A 583 -2.46 -3.99 -37.20
CA HIS A 583 -1.57 -3.00 -37.76
C HIS A 583 -0.75 -2.29 -36.68
N ALA A 584 -1.28 -2.04 -35.47
CA ALA A 584 -0.48 -1.48 -34.38
C ALA A 584 0.70 -2.40 -33.99
N LEU A 585 0.43 -3.71 -33.86
CA LEU A 585 1.46 -4.69 -33.49
C LEU A 585 2.57 -4.74 -34.55
N LEU A 586 2.19 -4.92 -35.81
CA LEU A 586 3.14 -5.18 -36.89
C LEU A 586 3.89 -3.91 -37.32
N LEU A 587 3.19 -2.77 -37.36
CA LEU A 587 3.80 -1.49 -37.74
C LEU A 587 4.90 -1.07 -36.76
N PHE A 588 4.70 -1.31 -35.46
CA PHE A 588 5.66 -0.95 -34.41
C PHE A 588 6.53 -2.12 -33.92
N LYS A 589 6.51 -3.26 -34.63
CA LYS A 589 7.37 -4.39 -34.32
C LYS A 589 8.84 -3.99 -34.38
N GLY A 590 9.57 -4.16 -33.29
CA GLY A 590 10.99 -3.80 -33.19
C GLY A 590 11.28 -2.34 -32.80
N LEU A 591 10.27 -1.56 -32.42
CA LEU A 591 10.46 -0.20 -31.92
C LEU A 591 11.37 -0.17 -30.68
N GLN A 592 12.45 0.61 -30.75
CA GLN A 592 13.47 0.74 -29.69
C GLN A 592 13.12 1.73 -28.58
N LEU A 593 11.89 2.24 -28.57
CA LEU A 593 11.36 3.10 -27.50
C LEU A 593 10.64 2.24 -26.47
N GLU A 594 10.73 2.62 -25.19
CA GLU A 594 9.93 1.96 -24.15
C GLU A 594 8.45 2.29 -24.38
N HIS A 595 7.63 1.25 -24.58
CA HIS A 595 6.23 1.40 -24.93
C HIS A 595 5.38 0.22 -24.43
N ARG A 596 4.11 0.51 -24.14
CA ARG A 596 3.06 -0.49 -23.97
C ARG A 596 2.37 -0.73 -25.30
N ASN A 597 2.34 -1.97 -25.74
CA ASN A 597 1.58 -2.36 -26.92
C ASN A 597 0.25 -2.97 -26.47
N LEU A 598 -0.84 -2.24 -26.72
CA LEU A 598 -2.19 -2.49 -26.20
C LEU A 598 -3.18 -2.79 -27.34
N PHE A 599 -2.69 -3.34 -28.44
CA PHE A 599 -3.50 -3.66 -29.63
C PHE A 599 -4.51 -4.79 -29.38
N GLN A 600 -5.52 -4.89 -30.25
CA GLN A 600 -6.45 -6.03 -30.29
C GLN A 600 -6.89 -6.39 -31.72
N PHE A 601 -6.74 -7.66 -32.10
CA PHE A 601 -7.19 -8.17 -33.39
C PHE A 601 -8.67 -7.87 -33.69
N GLY A 602 -8.93 -7.44 -34.93
CA GLY A 602 -10.28 -7.27 -35.48
C GLY A 602 -11.10 -6.11 -34.91
N LYS A 603 -10.47 -5.18 -34.16
CA LYS A 603 -11.15 -3.97 -33.66
C LYS A 603 -10.94 -2.80 -34.60
N THR A 604 -12.02 -2.41 -35.26
CA THR A 604 -12.08 -1.34 -36.26
C THR A 604 -12.25 0.05 -35.62
N MET A 605 -11.85 1.11 -36.33
CA MET A 605 -12.17 2.51 -35.98
C MET A 605 -13.66 2.72 -35.75
N PHE A 606 -14.51 2.08 -36.56
CA PHE A 606 -15.96 2.12 -36.42
C PHE A 606 -16.45 1.60 -35.07
N ARG A 607 -15.82 0.55 -34.54
CA ARG A 607 -16.17 -0.02 -33.24
C ARG A 607 -15.77 0.91 -32.11
N VAL A 608 -14.60 1.53 -32.19
CA VAL A 608 -14.17 2.54 -31.21
C VAL A 608 -15.16 3.71 -31.18
N GLY A 609 -15.55 4.23 -32.34
CA GLY A 609 -16.53 5.31 -32.44
C GLY A 609 -17.93 4.91 -32.00
N ARG A 610 -18.44 3.75 -32.42
CA ARG A 610 -19.79 3.30 -32.08
C ARG A 610 -19.93 2.93 -30.61
N ASP A 611 -18.94 2.24 -30.05
CA ASP A 611 -18.98 1.78 -28.67
C ASP A 611 -18.50 2.87 -27.69
N GLN A 612 -18.00 4.01 -28.20
CA GLN A 612 -17.42 5.12 -27.43
C GLN A 612 -16.32 4.68 -26.44
N TYR A 613 -15.56 3.66 -26.83
CA TYR A 613 -14.59 3.01 -25.98
C TYR A 613 -13.35 2.59 -26.78
N ILE A 614 -12.17 3.03 -26.32
CA ILE A 614 -10.90 2.53 -26.85
C ILE A 614 -10.61 1.20 -26.17
N MET A 615 -10.44 0.17 -26.99
CA MET A 615 -10.14 -1.17 -26.51
C MET A 615 -8.84 -1.19 -25.68
N ASN A 616 -8.80 -1.96 -24.59
CA ASN A 616 -7.68 -2.03 -23.63
C ASN A 616 -7.31 -0.71 -22.94
N PHE A 617 -8.05 0.38 -23.20
CA PHE A 617 -7.86 1.63 -22.49
C PHE A 617 -8.35 1.50 -21.04
N LYS A 618 -7.62 2.12 -20.12
CA LYS A 618 -7.99 2.21 -18.70
C LYS A 618 -7.80 3.64 -18.23
N GLY A 619 -8.60 4.06 -17.25
CA GLY A 619 -8.45 5.37 -16.62
C GLY A 619 -7.02 5.64 -16.12
N VAL A 620 -6.32 4.63 -15.61
CA VAL A 620 -4.92 4.73 -15.14
C VAL A 620 -3.91 5.03 -16.26
N HIS A 621 -4.31 4.98 -17.54
CA HIS A 621 -3.46 5.37 -18.64
C HIS A 621 -3.43 6.91 -18.82
N ASN A 622 -4.48 7.62 -18.39
CA ASN A 622 -4.55 9.08 -18.40
C ASN A 622 -3.51 9.65 -17.44
N ASP A 623 -2.55 10.38 -18.00
CA ASP A 623 -1.41 10.93 -17.29
C ASP A 623 -0.80 12.05 -18.16
N PRO A 624 -0.52 13.24 -17.58
CA PRO A 624 0.03 14.39 -18.32
C PRO A 624 1.33 14.13 -19.08
N ASP A 625 2.10 13.12 -18.67
CA ASP A 625 3.36 12.76 -19.31
C ASP A 625 3.20 11.64 -20.36
N ARG A 626 1.96 11.15 -20.57
CA ARG A 626 1.67 10.03 -21.45
C ARG A 626 1.41 10.46 -22.88
N ILE A 627 2.02 9.73 -23.81
CA ILE A 627 1.79 9.82 -25.25
C ILE A 627 0.94 8.63 -25.68
N PHE A 628 -0.15 8.91 -26.38
CA PHE A 628 -1.08 7.92 -26.91
C PHE A 628 -0.93 7.84 -28.43
N CYS A 629 -0.59 6.68 -28.97
CA CYS A 629 -0.51 6.42 -30.40
C CYS A 629 -1.66 5.48 -30.80
N LEU A 630 -2.52 5.91 -31.73
CA LEU A 630 -3.69 5.14 -32.16
C LEU A 630 -3.57 4.76 -33.64
N VAL A 631 -3.65 3.46 -33.91
CA VAL A 631 -3.50 2.84 -35.24
C VAL A 631 -4.77 2.08 -35.59
N TYR A 632 -5.71 2.76 -36.26
CA TYR A 632 -6.99 2.18 -36.69
C TYR A 632 -7.33 2.65 -38.11
N GLY A 633 -8.21 1.92 -38.79
CA GLY A 633 -8.88 2.39 -40.00
C GLY A 633 -8.63 1.56 -41.26
N GLU A 634 -7.59 0.71 -41.31
CA GLU A 634 -7.36 -0.15 -42.48
C GLU A 634 -8.55 -1.08 -42.72
N VAL A 635 -8.98 -1.77 -41.66
CA VAL A 635 -10.10 -2.70 -41.74
C VAL A 635 -11.39 -1.96 -42.12
N ASP A 636 -11.56 -0.71 -41.67
CA ASP A 636 -12.71 0.12 -42.00
C ASP A 636 -12.74 0.50 -43.49
N VAL A 637 -11.59 0.88 -44.07
CA VAL A 637 -11.51 1.13 -45.52
C VAL A 637 -11.79 -0.14 -46.31
N ARG A 638 -11.16 -1.25 -45.92
CA ARG A 638 -11.23 -2.50 -46.67
C ARG A 638 -12.61 -3.15 -46.62
N ALA A 639 -13.35 -2.97 -45.52
CA ALA A 639 -14.62 -3.65 -45.27
C ALA A 639 -15.79 -2.69 -44.99
N HIS A 640 -15.66 -1.75 -44.07
CA HIS A 640 -16.80 -0.99 -43.55
C HIS A 640 -17.30 0.07 -44.55
N ILE A 641 -16.42 0.92 -45.07
CA ILE A 641 -16.79 2.07 -45.92
C ILE A 641 -17.42 1.57 -47.22
N GLY A 642 -16.74 0.66 -47.92
CA GLY A 642 -17.26 0.06 -49.16
C GLY A 642 -18.63 -0.61 -48.95
N LYS A 643 -18.85 -1.26 -47.81
CA LYS A 643 -20.15 -1.86 -47.47
C LYS A 643 -21.27 -0.82 -47.32
N GLN A 644 -20.98 0.31 -46.67
CA GLN A 644 -21.95 1.41 -46.53
C GLN A 644 -22.26 2.07 -47.89
N VAL A 645 -21.25 2.22 -48.75
CA VAL A 645 -21.43 2.74 -50.10
C VAL A 645 -22.29 1.82 -50.95
N HIS A 646 -22.09 0.51 -50.83
CA HIS A 646 -22.93 -0.49 -51.49
C HIS A 646 -24.41 -0.41 -51.05
N TYR A 647 -24.68 0.02 -49.82
CA TYR A 647 -26.03 0.32 -49.33
C TYR A 647 -26.58 1.69 -49.75
N GLY A 648 -25.93 2.38 -50.68
CA GLY A 648 -26.40 3.63 -51.28
C GLY A 648 -25.97 4.89 -50.55
N ARG A 649 -25.06 4.79 -49.57
CA ARG A 649 -24.53 5.98 -48.85
C ARG A 649 -23.36 6.60 -49.62
N HIS A 650 -23.26 7.93 -49.62
CA HIS A 650 -22.12 8.61 -50.23
C HIS A 650 -20.86 8.42 -49.35
N HIS A 651 -19.72 8.02 -49.94
CA HIS A 651 -18.49 7.71 -49.20
C HIS A 651 -18.02 8.84 -48.28
N LEU A 652 -18.06 10.11 -48.75
CA LEU A 652 -17.69 11.27 -47.93
C LEU A 652 -18.52 11.39 -46.63
N VAL A 653 -19.81 11.05 -46.68
CA VAL A 653 -20.69 11.09 -45.50
C VAL A 653 -20.27 9.99 -44.51
N VAL A 654 -20.00 8.79 -45.02
CA VAL A 654 -19.56 7.65 -44.20
C VAL A 654 -18.22 7.94 -43.54
N CYS A 655 -17.23 8.45 -44.28
CA CYS A 655 -15.92 8.81 -43.73
C CYS A 655 -16.05 9.91 -42.66
N LYS A 656 -16.87 10.93 -42.90
CA LYS A 656 -17.08 12.03 -41.95
C LYS A 656 -17.67 11.53 -40.63
N GLU A 657 -18.75 10.76 -40.69
CA GLU A 657 -19.37 10.18 -39.49
C GLU A 657 -18.42 9.26 -38.73
N LEU A 658 -17.64 8.45 -39.46
CA LEU A 658 -16.66 7.55 -38.88
C LEU A 658 -15.58 8.32 -38.11
N VAL A 659 -15.00 9.36 -38.72
CA VAL A 659 -13.98 10.22 -38.08
C VAL A 659 -14.56 10.98 -36.90
N GLU A 660 -15.76 11.55 -37.02
CA GLU A 660 -16.40 12.28 -35.94
C GLU A 660 -16.67 11.38 -34.72
N ALA A 661 -17.24 10.19 -34.95
CA ALA A 661 -17.49 9.23 -33.88
C ALA A 661 -16.19 8.75 -33.21
N TYR A 662 -15.16 8.48 -34.01
CA TYR A 662 -13.84 8.06 -33.52
C TYR A 662 -13.16 9.15 -32.68
N MET A 663 -13.14 10.39 -33.16
CA MET A 663 -12.55 11.51 -32.41
C MET A 663 -13.32 11.83 -31.13
N ASN A 664 -14.65 11.66 -31.14
CA ASN A 664 -15.47 11.79 -29.93
C ASN A 664 -15.11 10.72 -28.90
N ALA A 665 -14.92 9.47 -29.34
CA ALA A 665 -14.49 8.38 -28.46
C ALA A 665 -13.09 8.63 -27.88
N ILE A 666 -12.13 9.11 -28.69
CA ILE A 666 -10.80 9.51 -28.21
C ILE A 666 -10.92 10.54 -27.10
N ARG A 667 -11.65 11.63 -27.36
CA ARG A 667 -11.85 12.71 -26.38
C ARG A 667 -12.56 12.26 -25.11
N ALA A 668 -13.50 11.34 -25.22
CA ALA A 668 -14.25 10.81 -24.08
C ALA A 668 -13.41 9.89 -23.17
N ASN A 669 -12.43 9.19 -23.74
CA ASN A 669 -11.60 8.23 -23.01
C ASN A 669 -10.30 8.87 -22.52
N ILE A 670 -9.57 9.57 -23.41
CA ILE A 670 -8.25 10.13 -23.14
C ILE A 670 -8.40 11.59 -22.67
N THR A 671 -8.38 11.79 -21.36
CA THR A 671 -8.65 13.10 -20.72
C THR A 671 -7.40 13.79 -20.19
N GLU A 672 -6.32 13.05 -19.93
CA GLU A 672 -5.02 13.60 -19.54
C GLU A 672 -3.91 12.96 -20.36
N TYR A 673 -3.09 13.78 -21.00
CA TYR A 673 -2.07 13.32 -21.94
C TYR A 673 -1.05 14.43 -22.22
N LYS A 674 0.16 14.01 -22.61
CA LYS A 674 1.19 14.87 -23.20
C LYS A 674 0.90 15.12 -24.68
N ALA A 675 0.59 14.04 -25.41
CA ALA A 675 0.27 14.09 -26.82
C ALA A 675 -0.62 12.92 -27.24
N ILE A 676 -1.48 13.17 -28.21
CA ILE A 676 -2.24 12.14 -28.93
C ILE A 676 -1.74 12.13 -30.38
N ILE A 677 -1.28 10.96 -30.83
CA ILE A 677 -0.82 10.69 -32.18
C ILE A 677 -1.86 9.77 -32.83
N VAL A 678 -2.48 10.24 -33.91
CA VAL A 678 -3.34 9.43 -34.76
C VAL A 678 -2.54 9.05 -36.00
N VAL A 679 -2.32 7.75 -36.18
CA VAL A 679 -1.60 7.23 -37.34
C VAL A 679 -2.54 7.18 -38.53
N ALA A 680 -2.05 7.64 -39.68
CA ALA A 680 -2.79 7.58 -40.93
C ALA A 680 -3.17 6.12 -41.29
N VAL A 681 -4.19 5.97 -42.11
CA VAL A 681 -4.57 4.68 -42.66
C VAL A 681 -3.57 4.31 -43.76
N PRO A 682 -2.96 3.11 -43.71
CA PRO A 682 -1.99 2.68 -44.71
C PRO A 682 -2.63 2.53 -46.10
N PRO A 683 -1.82 2.49 -47.17
CA PRO A 683 -2.32 2.28 -48.52
C PRO A 683 -3.06 0.93 -48.59
N PRO A 684 -4.20 0.85 -49.30
CA PRO A 684 -4.96 -0.39 -49.37
C PRO A 684 -4.18 -1.45 -50.15
N VAL A 685 -4.31 -2.70 -49.72
CA VAL A 685 -3.74 -3.86 -50.42
C VAL A 685 -4.59 -4.21 -51.63
N ASP A 686 -3.92 -4.54 -52.74
CA ASP A 686 -4.56 -5.15 -53.90
C ASP A 686 -4.93 -6.61 -53.58
N PRO A 687 -6.21 -7.03 -53.69
CA PRO A 687 -6.62 -8.39 -53.39
C PRO A 687 -5.83 -9.46 -54.14
N VAL A 688 -5.30 -9.18 -55.34
CA VAL A 688 -4.48 -10.14 -56.08
C VAL A 688 -3.10 -10.36 -55.47
N ASP A 689 -2.61 -9.37 -54.72
CA ASP A 689 -1.34 -9.42 -54.03
C ASP A 689 -1.47 -10.16 -52.67
N HIS A 690 -2.68 -10.33 -52.12
CA HIS A 690 -2.90 -11.04 -50.88
C HIS A 690 -2.70 -12.56 -51.03
N LYS A 691 -1.59 -13.10 -50.50
CA LYS A 691 -1.19 -14.51 -50.67
C LYS A 691 -1.38 -15.38 -49.42
N HIS A 692 -1.79 -14.80 -48.29
CA HIS A 692 -2.04 -15.55 -47.06
C HIS A 692 -3.38 -16.29 -47.11
N VAL A 693 -3.38 -17.57 -46.73
CA VAL A 693 -4.60 -18.37 -46.63
C VAL A 693 -5.18 -18.20 -45.23
N HIS A 694 -6.32 -17.50 -45.15
CA HIS A 694 -7.10 -17.39 -43.93
C HIS A 694 -8.19 -18.45 -43.88
N TYR A 695 -8.58 -18.89 -42.68
CA TYR A 695 -9.70 -19.82 -42.50
C TYR A 695 -11.02 -19.25 -43.05
N GLU A 696 -11.23 -17.94 -42.86
CA GLU A 696 -12.27 -17.16 -43.53
C GLU A 696 -11.64 -16.11 -44.45
N PRO A 697 -12.11 -15.93 -45.69
CA PRO A 697 -11.59 -14.90 -46.59
C PRO A 697 -11.72 -13.50 -45.98
N LEU A 698 -10.64 -12.73 -46.03
CA LEU A 698 -10.68 -11.33 -45.64
C LEU A 698 -11.59 -10.53 -46.60
N PRO A 699 -12.46 -9.64 -46.09
CA PRO A 699 -13.29 -8.82 -46.94
C PRO A 699 -12.43 -7.80 -47.69
N PHE A 700 -12.67 -7.64 -49.00
CA PHE A 700 -12.15 -6.56 -49.85
C PHE A 700 -13.32 -5.96 -50.63
N ILE A 701 -14.02 -5.01 -50.03
CA ILE A 701 -15.24 -4.45 -50.61
C ILE A 701 -14.90 -3.22 -51.47
N GLY A 702 -15.43 -3.16 -52.69
CA GLY A 702 -15.11 -2.14 -53.70
C GLY A 702 -13.90 -2.50 -54.58
N THR A 703 -13.62 -1.66 -55.57
CA THR A 703 -12.42 -1.76 -56.42
C THR A 703 -11.17 -1.23 -55.70
N ASN A 704 -9.97 -1.45 -56.26
CA ASN A 704 -8.74 -0.82 -55.74
C ASN A 704 -8.84 0.71 -55.78
N SER A 705 -9.38 1.26 -56.89
CA SER A 705 -9.59 2.70 -57.02
C SER A 705 -10.55 3.23 -55.94
N ASP A 706 -11.64 2.53 -55.65
CA ASP A 706 -12.57 2.90 -54.58
C ASP A 706 -11.85 2.95 -53.23
N ARG A 707 -11.09 1.92 -52.87
CA ARG A 707 -10.36 1.87 -51.59
C ARG A 707 -9.28 2.95 -51.50
N VAL A 708 -8.58 3.26 -52.59
CA VAL A 708 -7.61 4.36 -52.64
C VAL A 708 -8.30 5.70 -52.38
N ILE A 709 -9.47 5.93 -52.99
CA ILE A 709 -10.29 7.12 -52.74
C ILE A 709 -10.73 7.17 -51.27
N TYR A 710 -11.22 6.05 -50.72
CA TYR A 710 -11.67 5.99 -49.32
C TYR A 710 -10.52 6.26 -48.33
N THR A 711 -9.34 5.66 -48.53
CA THR A 711 -8.15 5.92 -47.71
C THR A 711 -7.74 7.39 -47.79
N ALA A 712 -7.69 7.98 -48.99
CA ALA A 712 -7.30 9.37 -49.18
C ALA A 712 -8.26 10.33 -48.46
N GLU A 713 -9.57 10.13 -48.62
CA GLU A 713 -10.57 10.98 -47.96
C GLU A 713 -10.58 10.78 -46.44
N LEU A 714 -10.42 9.54 -45.96
CA LEU A 714 -10.35 9.26 -44.53
C LEU A 714 -9.13 9.93 -43.89
N ASN A 715 -7.94 9.82 -44.49
CA ASN A 715 -6.72 10.46 -44.01
C ASN A 715 -6.82 11.98 -43.99
N LYS A 716 -7.40 12.59 -45.04
CA LYS A 716 -7.65 14.04 -45.09
C LYS A 716 -8.57 14.51 -43.95
N LEU A 717 -9.63 13.75 -43.67
CA LEU A 717 -10.55 14.06 -42.57
C LEU A 717 -9.91 13.86 -41.20
N LEU A 718 -9.10 12.80 -41.02
CA LEU A 718 -8.35 12.55 -39.80
C LEU A 718 -7.33 13.66 -39.53
N GLU A 719 -6.57 14.09 -40.54
CA GLU A 719 -5.60 15.18 -40.44
C GLU A 719 -6.28 16.49 -40.01
N ALA A 720 -7.38 16.86 -40.68
CA ALA A 720 -8.15 18.04 -40.35
C ALA A 720 -8.71 17.99 -38.92
N ALA A 721 -9.26 16.84 -38.51
CA ALA A 721 -9.83 16.66 -37.18
C ALA A 721 -8.76 16.64 -36.07
N CYS A 722 -7.55 16.12 -36.36
CA CYS A 722 -6.41 16.20 -35.46
C CYS A 722 -5.97 17.64 -35.25
N LYS A 723 -5.83 18.40 -36.34
CA LYS A 723 -5.46 19.82 -36.29
C LYS A 723 -6.44 20.66 -35.47
N GLU A 724 -7.75 20.43 -35.64
CA GLU A 724 -8.80 21.10 -34.86
C GLU A 724 -8.68 20.85 -33.35
N ARG A 725 -8.22 19.66 -32.95
CA ARG A 725 -8.14 19.21 -31.55
C ARG A 725 -6.75 19.34 -30.92
N GLY A 726 -5.76 19.81 -31.68
CA GLY A 726 -4.37 19.86 -31.24
C GLY A 726 -3.71 18.47 -31.12
N TYR A 727 -4.18 17.47 -31.88
CA TYR A 727 -3.55 16.15 -31.97
C TYR A 727 -2.52 16.12 -33.10
N TYR A 728 -1.59 15.17 -33.02
CA TYR A 728 -0.60 14.91 -34.07
C TYR A 728 -1.14 13.89 -35.06
N PHE A 729 -1.12 14.23 -36.35
CA PHE A 729 -1.38 13.30 -37.43
C PHE A 729 -0.05 12.77 -37.97
N PHE A 730 0.13 11.44 -37.94
CA PHE A 730 1.37 10.78 -38.37
C PHE A 730 1.14 9.96 -39.63
N ASP A 731 1.64 10.43 -40.77
CA ASP A 731 1.54 9.76 -42.08
C ASP A 731 2.91 9.43 -42.69
N PRO A 732 3.49 8.26 -42.37
CA PRO A 732 4.73 7.78 -42.98
C PRO A 732 4.51 7.02 -44.30
N PHE A 733 3.28 7.01 -44.84
CA PHE A 733 2.90 6.01 -45.83
C PHE A 733 3.18 6.37 -47.29
N ALA A 734 3.63 7.60 -47.57
CA ALA A 734 4.01 8.00 -48.93
C ALA A 734 5.07 7.05 -49.53
N PHE A 735 6.03 6.60 -48.73
CA PHE A 735 7.08 5.66 -49.12
C PHE A 735 6.58 4.25 -49.50
N TYR A 736 5.38 3.89 -49.06
CA TYR A 736 4.81 2.55 -49.21
C TYR A 736 3.80 2.43 -50.34
N LYS A 737 3.51 3.51 -51.07
CA LYS A 737 2.52 3.56 -52.16
C LYS A 737 3.14 3.20 -53.51
N LYS A 738 2.41 2.46 -54.35
CA LYS A 738 2.64 2.36 -55.80
C LYS A 738 2.09 3.62 -56.51
N GLU A 739 2.35 3.74 -57.81
CA GLU A 739 1.80 4.82 -58.65
C GLU A 739 0.25 4.83 -58.66
N ASP A 740 -0.39 3.66 -58.56
CA ASP A 740 -1.85 3.54 -58.51
C ASP A 740 -2.45 3.82 -57.12
N GLY A 741 -1.62 4.15 -56.13
CA GLY A 741 -2.02 4.45 -54.76
C GLY A 741 -2.20 3.23 -53.85
N THR A 742 -2.08 2.00 -54.35
CA THR A 742 -2.13 0.76 -53.54
C THR A 742 -0.80 0.49 -52.83
N LEU A 743 -0.80 -0.42 -51.85
CA LEU A 743 0.41 -0.81 -51.11
C LEU A 743 1.43 -1.46 -52.05
N ASN A 744 2.69 -1.01 -52.01
CA ASN A 744 3.80 -1.70 -52.64
C ASN A 744 4.04 -3.04 -51.94
N TYR A 745 3.57 -4.12 -52.58
CA TYR A 745 3.60 -5.47 -52.02
C TYR A 745 5.01 -5.96 -51.67
N THR A 746 6.06 -5.47 -52.33
CA THR A 746 7.47 -5.81 -51.97
C THR A 746 7.90 -5.30 -50.58
N MET A 747 7.09 -4.42 -49.99
CA MET A 747 7.24 -3.86 -48.64
C MET A 747 6.22 -4.44 -47.65
N SER A 748 5.33 -5.34 -48.09
CA SER A 748 4.31 -6.00 -47.26
C SER A 748 4.88 -7.23 -46.53
N ASP A 749 4.15 -7.70 -45.52
CA ASP A 749 4.35 -9.00 -44.86
C ASP A 749 3.80 -10.20 -45.68
N GLY A 750 3.22 -9.92 -46.86
CA GLY A 750 2.56 -10.91 -47.70
C GLY A 750 1.07 -11.09 -47.41
N CYS A 751 0.52 -10.24 -46.53
CA CYS A 751 -0.88 -10.22 -46.12
C CYS A 751 -1.49 -8.83 -46.37
N ILE A 752 -1.91 -8.12 -45.31
CA ILE A 752 -2.53 -6.78 -45.36
C ILE A 752 -1.71 -5.72 -44.60
N HIS A 753 -0.51 -6.07 -44.16
CA HIS A 753 0.31 -5.21 -43.31
C HIS A 753 1.59 -4.79 -44.03
N ILE A 754 2.22 -3.74 -43.50
CA ILE A 754 3.59 -3.37 -43.85
C ILE A 754 4.52 -4.36 -43.16
N GLY A 755 5.34 -5.07 -43.94
CA GLY A 755 6.31 -6.04 -43.44
C GLY A 755 7.70 -5.42 -43.21
N LYS A 756 8.08 -4.44 -44.03
CA LYS A 756 9.36 -3.69 -43.92
C LYS A 756 9.12 -2.33 -43.29
N ASN A 757 8.99 -2.29 -41.97
CA ASN A 757 8.54 -1.13 -41.20
C ASN A 757 9.67 -0.17 -40.78
N GLU A 758 10.91 -0.36 -41.23
CA GLU A 758 12.08 0.40 -40.75
C GLU A 758 11.94 1.91 -40.96
N HIS A 759 11.34 2.31 -42.09
CA HIS A 759 11.06 3.72 -42.37
C HIS A 759 10.04 4.30 -41.37
N VAL A 760 8.96 3.58 -41.09
CA VAL A 760 7.95 4.00 -40.10
C VAL A 760 8.56 4.13 -38.71
N LEU A 761 9.38 3.16 -38.28
CA LEU A 761 10.03 3.20 -36.97
C LEU A 761 10.97 4.41 -36.85
N LYS A 762 11.73 4.73 -37.91
CA LYS A 762 12.63 5.88 -37.94
C LYS A 762 11.86 7.20 -37.83
N GLU A 763 10.82 7.38 -38.65
CA GLU A 763 10.02 8.60 -38.64
C GLU A 763 9.25 8.78 -37.33
N PHE A 764 8.66 7.69 -36.81
CA PHE A 764 7.96 7.74 -35.53
C PHE A 764 8.91 8.05 -34.38
N THR A 765 10.13 7.51 -34.38
CA THR A 765 11.15 7.84 -33.37
C THR A 765 11.51 9.32 -33.42
N SER A 766 11.66 9.88 -34.63
CA SER A 766 11.91 11.31 -34.81
C SER A 766 10.75 12.16 -34.29
N LEU A 767 9.50 11.80 -34.60
CA LEU A 767 8.32 12.48 -34.07
C LEU A 767 8.30 12.39 -32.54
N TYR A 768 8.47 11.19 -31.99
CA TYR A 768 8.45 10.95 -30.55
C TYR A 768 9.49 11.81 -29.81
N GLN A 769 10.70 11.97 -30.36
CA GLN A 769 11.74 12.83 -29.78
C GLN A 769 11.38 14.32 -29.74
N THR A 770 10.48 14.79 -30.60
CA THR A 770 9.96 16.17 -30.52
C THR A 770 8.89 16.35 -29.44
N LEU A 771 8.31 15.23 -28.98
CA LEU A 771 7.24 15.19 -27.97
C LEU A 771 7.76 14.80 -26.60
N ALA A 772 8.86 14.05 -26.52
CA ALA A 772 9.56 13.64 -25.30
C ALA A 772 10.31 14.83 -24.70
#